data_AF-A0A8J4FMD4-F1
#
_entry.id   AF-A0A8J4FMD4-F1
#
_cell.length_a   1.000
_cell.length_b   1.000
_cell.length_c   1.000
_cell.angle_alpha   90.00
_cell.angle_beta   90.00
_cell.angle_gamma   90.00
#
_symmetry.space_group_name_H-M   'P 1'
#
loop_
_entity.id
_entity.type
_entity.pdbx_description
1 polymer ?
#
loop_
_entity_poly.entity_id
_entity_poly.type
_entity_poly.pdbx_seq_one_letter_code
_entity_poly.pdbx_strand_id
1 'polypeptide(L)'
;MEEKEKLEMILRDLEAEIRVLSAKAESAEDTADKNFYRALLLKKEDHLLKEKELLVKEKEKEVLLLEKDKDLRREKLMRLEMLGARGSAAGLGVESTTGSDSAAGLGVGSTAGAGPPACKLRQDLQNQDLFFFEPMDAIGAAAVASPGVASRFFLDPMGRQTNELKSWLDRAEKLYCEGKPILPLFINGLVKSGKSFILNEVLPAVINTYYCSGGSSQQHASMAQPNFLRVNCLPCNHSSGNSGFLMDFLVKLTKSAASQQLSAAASTPIPSNGSAVTMLAAIQDFMERLPRDRLNFLLIDEAQSFYLLERPVSNDCPQDGSTLDRSAVRQMRVILKELLLDSPRWVAWAITGSSMATLWANVAVTPPNGFALIMHHRRLNLDPMVPEDVLEVAWEQLKAQAATWDPALPEDLIWESPQQIAMLAYMCQEWINSRTASTAVELVNQTMKQKLIPEVLADLRMVLQELDKHRAHLRLLLELLDPLAGVEPAKLPQAFEMLLGSFATERGGRLYLDNPLLAQVLKVVTTESGELVDSIDTVQWSSSVMLRALIVLGERCKNPEFNSYKDLHSLLEDMASALALTPDGLLKADWFTHVLDHRYNSRGSKANFEQNYRAQAQQDPKVGLRWFHALLRNVLSHGSIVEQQKALEFYPPKLADFHSSGRINNVVTKTYGTPMPKMYDSPMPRGSKAPGALAAATPRAQFQPHVGPVRTFSLYLGKRLGRARWALGAAAATAAAAAVTLELPTRLVQAQQQPPGV
;
A
#
# COMPACT_ATOMS: atom_id res chain seq x y z
N MET A 1 -21.08 14.28 2.38
CA MET A 1 -21.39 15.48 1.59
C MET A 1 -21.68 15.14 0.13
N GLU A 2 -20.83 14.37 -0.55
CA GLU A 2 -20.98 14.04 -1.99
C GLU A 2 -22.31 13.33 -2.36
N GLU A 3 -22.81 12.38 -1.56
CA GLU A 3 -24.09 11.69 -1.84
C GLU A 3 -25.32 12.60 -1.70
N LYS A 4 -25.30 13.53 -0.75
CA LYS A 4 -26.38 14.51 -0.51
C LYS A 4 -26.51 15.49 -1.67
N GLU A 5 -25.38 16.03 -2.14
CA GLU A 5 -25.35 16.95 -3.29
C GLU A 5 -25.85 16.26 -4.57
N LYS A 6 -25.50 14.98 -4.75
CA LYS A 6 -26.00 14.16 -5.85
C LYS A 6 -27.52 13.94 -5.78
N LEU A 7 -28.07 13.61 -4.61
CA LEU A 7 -29.51 13.46 -4.41
C LEU A 7 -30.26 14.79 -4.64
N GLU A 8 -29.73 15.91 -4.17
CA GLU A 8 -30.31 17.25 -4.39
C GLU A 8 -30.28 17.67 -5.87
N MET A 9 -29.27 17.24 -6.64
CA MET A 9 -29.24 17.42 -8.09
C MET A 9 -30.32 16.58 -8.78
N ILE A 10 -30.41 15.28 -8.46
CA ILE A 10 -31.41 14.36 -9.03
C ILE A 10 -32.84 14.85 -8.77
N LEU A 11 -33.10 15.36 -7.55
CA LEU A 11 -34.41 15.92 -7.21
C LEU A 11 -34.77 17.15 -8.05
N ARG A 12 -33.80 18.06 -8.30
CA ARG A 12 -34.02 19.23 -9.16
C ARG A 12 -34.34 18.83 -10.59
N ASP A 13 -33.62 17.85 -11.13
CA ASP A 13 -33.84 17.36 -12.49
C ASP A 13 -35.21 16.68 -12.62
N LEU A 14 -35.61 15.86 -11.64
CA LEU A 14 -36.93 15.22 -11.62
C LEU A 14 -38.07 16.23 -11.50
N GLU A 15 -37.92 17.26 -10.66
CA GLU A 15 -38.91 18.33 -10.54
C GLU A 15 -39.03 19.14 -11.85
N ALA A 16 -37.93 19.37 -12.57
CA ALA A 16 -37.96 20.00 -13.88
C ALA A 16 -38.67 19.13 -14.93
N GLU A 17 -38.38 17.82 -14.97
CA GLU A 17 -39.05 16.88 -15.88
C GLU A 17 -40.55 16.79 -15.61
N ILE A 18 -40.98 16.73 -14.34
CA ILE A 18 -42.40 16.70 -13.97
C ILE A 18 -43.12 17.95 -14.46
N ARG A 19 -42.51 19.14 -14.33
CA ARG A 19 -43.09 20.40 -14.85
C ARG A 19 -43.29 20.34 -16.36
N VAL A 20 -42.31 19.84 -17.10
CA VAL A 20 -42.40 19.70 -18.57
C VAL A 20 -43.49 18.70 -18.96
N LEU A 21 -43.57 17.55 -18.27
CA LEU A 21 -44.59 16.53 -18.53
C LEU A 21 -46.00 17.01 -18.17
N SER A 22 -46.14 17.81 -17.11
CA SER A 22 -47.43 18.41 -16.73
C SER A 22 -47.93 19.36 -17.82
N ALA A 23 -47.06 20.25 -18.32
CA ALA A 23 -47.42 21.16 -19.40
C ALA A 23 -47.82 20.40 -20.68
N LYS A 24 -47.13 19.31 -21.02
CA LYS A 24 -47.47 18.46 -22.17
C LYS A 24 -48.80 17.72 -22.00
N ALA A 25 -49.11 17.25 -20.78
CA ALA A 25 -50.39 16.61 -20.47
C ALA A 25 -51.56 17.60 -20.58
N GLU A 26 -51.33 18.88 -20.27
CA GLU A 26 -52.34 19.93 -20.38
C GLU A 26 -52.55 20.39 -21.83
N SER A 27 -51.49 20.43 -22.65
CA SER A 27 -51.55 20.86 -24.06
C SER A 27 -51.98 19.77 -25.05
N ALA A 28 -52.13 18.51 -24.62
CA ALA A 28 -52.51 17.40 -25.51
C ALA A 28 -54.00 17.48 -25.89
N GLU A 29 -54.27 17.55 -27.19
CA GLU A 29 -55.64 17.58 -27.75
C GLU A 29 -56.28 16.19 -27.82
N ASP A 30 -55.48 15.14 -28.04
CA ASP A 30 -55.96 13.76 -28.07
C ASP A 30 -56.05 13.15 -26.66
N THR A 31 -57.12 12.40 -26.44
CA THR A 31 -57.41 11.74 -25.16
C THR A 31 -56.41 10.63 -24.87
N ALA A 32 -55.89 9.94 -25.90
CA ALA A 32 -54.89 8.90 -25.72
C ALA A 32 -53.54 9.48 -25.25
N ASP A 33 -53.07 10.55 -25.88
CA ASP A 33 -51.84 11.25 -25.51
C ASP A 33 -51.92 11.86 -24.11
N LYS A 34 -53.08 12.44 -23.74
CA LYS A 34 -53.31 12.95 -22.39
C LYS A 34 -53.20 11.87 -21.32
N ASN A 35 -53.73 10.68 -21.61
CA ASN A 35 -53.62 9.53 -20.70
C ASN A 35 -52.19 8.98 -20.62
N PHE A 36 -51.45 8.97 -21.74
CA PHE A 36 -50.05 8.60 -21.77
C PHE A 36 -49.18 9.52 -20.89
N TYR A 37 -49.31 10.85 -21.05
CA TYR A 37 -48.54 11.80 -20.25
C TYR A 37 -48.92 11.77 -18.77
N ARG A 38 -50.19 11.55 -18.43
CA ARG A 38 -50.62 11.35 -17.03
C ARG A 38 -50.00 10.10 -16.39
N ALA A 39 -49.95 8.98 -17.10
CA ALA A 39 -49.33 7.76 -16.59
C ALA A 39 -47.82 7.95 -16.38
N LEU A 40 -47.15 8.66 -17.29
CA LEU A 40 -45.73 8.96 -17.18
C LEU A 40 -45.43 9.93 -16.01
N LEU A 41 -46.31 10.92 -15.80
CA LEU A 41 -46.22 11.89 -14.70
C LEU A 41 -46.35 11.19 -13.35
N LEU A 42 -47.33 10.30 -13.17
CA LEU A 42 -47.47 9.48 -11.96
C LEU A 42 -46.22 8.65 -11.65
N LYS A 43 -45.58 8.07 -12.67
CA LYS A 43 -44.34 7.29 -12.49
C LYS A 43 -43.17 8.17 -12.04
N LYS A 44 -43.10 9.41 -12.54
CA LYS A 44 -42.05 10.37 -12.17
C LYS A 44 -42.29 10.97 -10.79
N GLU A 45 -43.54 11.20 -10.39
CA GLU A 45 -43.91 11.61 -9.03
C GLU A 45 -43.57 10.54 -7.99
N ASP A 46 -43.85 9.26 -8.27
CA ASP A 46 -43.45 8.14 -7.39
C ASP A 46 -41.93 8.04 -7.25
N HIS A 47 -41.19 8.27 -8.34
CA HIS A 47 -39.73 8.33 -8.30
C HIS A 47 -39.21 9.51 -7.47
N LEU A 48 -39.80 10.70 -7.63
CA LEU A 48 -39.46 11.88 -6.84
C LEU A 48 -39.68 11.64 -5.34
N LEU A 49 -40.77 10.95 -4.97
CA LEU A 49 -41.07 10.63 -3.57
C LEU A 49 -40.00 9.72 -2.96
N LYS A 50 -39.59 8.66 -3.67
CA LYS A 50 -38.54 7.74 -3.24
C LYS A 50 -37.19 8.43 -3.03
N GLU A 51 -36.80 9.32 -3.94
CA GLU A 51 -35.57 10.09 -3.83
C GLU A 51 -35.63 11.10 -2.66
N LYS A 52 -36.80 11.71 -2.39
CA LYS A 52 -36.99 12.59 -1.22
C LYS A 52 -36.84 11.82 0.09
N GLU A 53 -37.35 10.59 0.19
CA GLU A 53 -37.15 9.73 1.36
C GLU A 53 -35.68 9.37 1.58
N LEU A 54 -34.92 9.11 0.52
CA LEU A 54 -33.48 8.85 0.61
C LEU A 54 -32.71 10.08 1.12
N LEU A 55 -33.06 11.28 0.64
CA LEU A 55 -32.44 12.51 1.13
C LEU A 55 -32.72 12.77 2.61
N VAL A 56 -33.93 12.46 3.10
CA VAL A 56 -34.26 12.57 4.54
C VAL A 56 -33.40 11.61 5.37
N LYS A 57 -33.29 10.35 4.95
CA LYS A 57 -32.44 9.35 5.64
C LYS A 57 -30.98 9.78 5.67
N GLU A 58 -30.48 10.40 4.60
CA GLU A 58 -29.10 10.88 4.54
C GLU A 58 -28.87 12.09 5.46
N LYS A 59 -29.84 13.01 5.56
CA LYS A 59 -29.81 14.12 6.54
C LYS A 59 -29.84 13.60 7.98
N GLU A 60 -30.61 12.56 8.27
CA GLU A 60 -30.62 11.92 9.60
C GLU A 60 -29.26 11.30 9.96
N LYS A 61 -28.59 10.63 9.01
CA LYS A 61 -27.22 10.12 9.22
C LYS A 61 -26.23 11.24 9.51
N GLU A 62 -26.33 12.37 8.81
CA GLU A 62 -25.46 13.55 9.01
C GLU A 62 -25.62 14.13 10.43
N VAL A 63 -26.86 14.20 10.93
CA VAL A 63 -27.15 14.62 12.31
C VAL A 63 -26.56 13.64 13.34
N LEU A 64 -26.69 12.34 13.11
CA LEU A 64 -26.13 11.31 13.99
C LEU A 64 -24.59 11.37 14.07
N LEU A 65 -23.94 11.60 12.93
CA LEU A 65 -22.48 11.80 12.86
C LEU A 65 -22.02 13.03 13.64
N LEU A 66 -22.76 14.14 13.54
CA LEU A 66 -22.50 15.36 14.29
C LEU A 66 -22.66 15.17 15.81
N GLU A 67 -23.63 14.38 16.24
CA GLU A 67 -23.84 14.07 17.66
C GLU A 67 -22.69 13.21 18.21
N LYS A 68 -22.26 12.19 17.46
CA LYS A 68 -21.10 11.35 17.82
C LYS A 68 -19.80 12.15 17.93
N ASP A 69 -19.59 13.14 17.07
CA ASP A 69 -18.41 14.02 17.14
C ASP A 69 -18.44 14.92 18.39
N LYS A 70 -19.61 15.43 18.78
CA LYS A 70 -19.77 16.21 20.03
C LYS A 70 -19.45 15.39 21.27
N ASP A 71 -19.83 14.12 21.28
CA ASP A 71 -19.56 13.22 22.42
C ASP A 71 -18.07 12.86 22.50
N LEU A 72 -17.42 12.61 21.35
CA LEU A 72 -15.99 12.38 21.29
C LEU A 72 -15.18 13.59 21.80
N ARG A 73 -15.62 14.82 21.46
CA ARG A 73 -15.01 16.05 21.98
C ARG A 73 -15.19 16.20 23.50
N ARG A 74 -16.35 15.84 24.05
CA ARG A 74 -16.59 15.85 25.50
C ARG A 74 -15.70 14.85 26.24
N GLU A 75 -15.52 13.65 25.69
CA GLU A 75 -14.63 12.64 26.26
C GLU A 75 -13.16 13.10 26.26
N LYS A 76 -12.70 13.70 25.16
CA LYS A 76 -11.35 14.27 25.06
C LYS A 76 -11.10 15.35 26.11
N LEU A 77 -12.08 16.21 26.38
CA LEU A 77 -11.95 17.28 27.38
C LEU A 77 -11.78 16.73 28.80
N MET A 78 -12.55 15.71 29.19
CA MET A 78 -12.41 15.08 30.51
C MET A 78 -11.04 14.39 30.69
N ARG A 79 -10.49 13.79 29.63
CA ARG A 79 -9.16 13.17 29.70
C ARG A 79 -8.04 14.20 29.88
N LEU A 80 -8.18 15.39 29.29
CA LEU A 80 -7.20 16.47 29.44
C LEU A 80 -7.19 17.05 30.87
N GLU A 81 -8.36 17.19 31.50
CA GLU A 81 -8.45 17.68 32.89
C GLU A 81 -7.83 16.71 33.90
N MET A 82 -7.89 15.40 33.67
CA MET A 82 -7.26 14.40 34.55
C MET A 82 -5.73 14.38 34.47
N LEU A 83 -5.13 14.85 33.38
CA LEU A 83 -3.68 14.77 33.15
C LEU A 83 -2.89 15.97 33.69
N GLY A 84 -3.56 17.08 34.03
CA GLY A 84 -2.92 18.30 34.54
C GLY A 84 -2.36 18.24 35.97
N ALA A 85 -2.57 17.15 36.71
CA ALA A 85 -2.28 17.09 38.15
C ALA A 85 -0.98 16.37 38.56
N ARG A 86 -0.17 15.84 37.63
CA ARG A 86 1.03 15.04 37.99
C ARG A 86 2.22 15.28 37.06
N GLY A 87 3.10 16.22 37.42
CA GLY A 87 4.38 16.37 36.74
C GLY A 87 5.33 17.35 37.43
N SER A 88 6.20 16.86 38.31
CA SER A 88 7.45 17.53 38.71
C SER A 88 8.42 16.54 39.35
N ALA A 89 9.54 16.26 38.67
CA ALA A 89 10.93 16.23 39.19
C ALA A 89 11.87 15.25 38.43
N ALA A 90 12.94 15.81 37.84
CA ALA A 90 14.34 15.32 37.64
C ALA A 90 14.62 13.94 36.96
N GLY A 91 15.71 13.66 36.23
CA GLY A 91 16.93 14.39 35.87
C GLY A 91 18.10 13.42 35.51
N LEU A 92 18.65 13.56 34.29
CA LEU A 92 20.04 13.38 33.77
C LEU A 92 20.95 12.13 33.99
N GLY A 93 21.48 11.61 32.86
CA GLY A 93 22.87 11.10 32.62
C GLY A 93 23.04 9.61 32.23
N VAL A 94 23.99 9.06 31.44
CA VAL A 94 25.15 9.46 30.59
C VAL A 94 25.65 8.17 29.82
N GLU A 95 26.26 8.33 28.62
CA GLU A 95 27.27 7.48 27.88
C GLU A 95 26.98 6.18 27.05
N SER A 96 27.83 5.99 26.02
CA SER A 96 27.71 5.16 24.79
C SER A 96 28.84 4.12 24.59
N THR A 97 28.67 3.10 23.74
CA THR A 97 29.72 2.49 22.84
C THR A 97 29.09 1.53 21.77
N THR A 98 29.86 1.17 20.72
CA THR A 98 29.50 0.95 19.28
C THR A 98 29.54 -0.52 18.72
N GLY A 99 28.92 -0.79 17.54
CA GLY A 99 29.27 -1.91 16.60
C GLY A 99 28.18 -2.49 15.64
N SER A 100 28.35 -2.36 14.31
CA SER A 100 27.47 -2.55 13.09
C SER A 100 26.92 -3.94 12.67
N ASP A 101 25.71 -4.00 12.05
CA ASP A 101 25.37 -4.67 10.76
C ASP A 101 23.85 -4.76 10.40
N SER A 102 23.57 -4.53 9.11
CA SER A 102 22.37 -3.96 8.50
C SER A 102 21.14 -4.88 8.29
N ALA A 103 19.99 -4.42 8.76
CA ALA A 103 18.65 -4.67 8.22
C ALA A 103 17.82 -3.38 8.39
N ALA A 104 16.99 -3.03 7.41
CA ALA A 104 16.25 -1.76 7.38
C ALA A 104 15.56 -1.44 8.72
N GLY A 105 16.07 -0.40 9.37
CA GLY A 105 15.79 0.03 10.74
C GLY A 105 17.12 0.17 11.47
N LEU A 106 17.59 1.40 11.72
CA LEU A 106 18.86 1.69 12.38
C LEU A 106 19.08 0.75 13.57
N GLY A 107 19.98 -0.20 13.36
CA GLY A 107 20.23 -1.33 14.22
C GLY A 107 21.73 -1.53 14.25
N VAL A 108 22.30 -1.30 15.43
CA VAL A 108 23.64 -1.74 15.80
C VAL A 108 23.67 -3.27 15.66
N GLY A 109 24.76 -3.81 15.14
CA GLY A 109 24.88 -5.19 14.65
C GLY A 109 24.54 -6.27 15.65
N SER A 110 23.85 -7.28 15.15
CA SER A 110 23.62 -8.51 15.89
C SER A 110 24.91 -9.34 15.90
N THR A 111 25.54 -9.38 17.06
CA THR A 111 26.31 -10.55 17.49
C THR A 111 25.42 -11.79 17.40
N ALA A 112 26.04 -12.92 17.07
CA ALA A 112 25.38 -14.19 16.88
C ALA A 112 24.55 -14.62 18.11
N GLY A 113 23.29 -15.02 17.89
CA GLY A 113 22.60 -15.98 18.77
C GLY A 113 21.29 -15.55 19.45
N ALA A 114 20.94 -14.26 19.49
CA ALA A 114 19.70 -13.81 20.14
C ALA A 114 18.88 -12.91 19.19
N GLY A 115 17.59 -13.19 19.02
CA GLY A 115 16.68 -12.29 18.31
C GLY A 115 16.60 -10.92 19.01
N PRO A 116 16.13 -9.87 18.32
CA PRO A 116 16.00 -8.55 18.95
C PRO A 116 15.14 -8.63 20.21
N PRO A 117 15.46 -7.84 21.26
CA PRO A 117 14.72 -7.86 22.51
C PRO A 117 13.24 -7.58 22.24
N ALA A 118 12.36 -8.24 22.99
CA ALA A 118 10.93 -8.01 22.85
C ALA A 118 10.62 -6.54 23.19
N CYS A 119 9.98 -5.83 22.26
CA CYS A 119 9.60 -4.44 22.40
C CYS A 119 8.08 -4.28 22.38
N LYS A 120 7.58 -3.19 22.96
CA LYS A 120 6.23 -2.64 22.84
C LYS A 120 6.32 -1.26 22.18
N LEU A 121 5.22 -0.81 21.57
CA LEU A 121 5.10 0.56 21.07
C LEU A 121 4.65 1.51 22.19
N ARG A 122 5.39 2.62 22.35
CA ARG A 122 5.01 3.78 23.16
C ARG A 122 4.71 4.95 22.24
N GLN A 123 3.50 5.50 22.36
CA GLN A 123 3.10 6.69 21.61
C GLN A 123 3.83 7.93 22.15
N ASP A 124 4.21 8.84 21.27
CA ASP A 124 4.76 10.13 21.65
C ASP A 124 3.67 11.06 22.23
N LEU A 125 4.05 11.89 23.20
CA LEU A 125 3.10 12.78 23.88
C LEU A 125 2.76 14.02 23.05
N GLN A 126 3.66 14.44 22.16
CA GLN A 126 3.51 15.65 21.35
C GLN A 126 2.99 15.34 19.96
N ASN A 127 3.23 14.12 19.44
CA ASN A 127 2.73 13.65 18.17
C ASN A 127 2.05 12.28 18.29
N GLN A 128 0.73 12.23 18.12
CA GLN A 128 -0.05 11.00 18.24
C GLN A 128 0.26 9.97 17.14
N ASP A 129 0.82 10.39 16.01
CA ASP A 129 1.17 9.48 14.92
C ASP A 129 2.57 8.88 15.10
N LEU A 130 3.39 9.40 16.03
CA LEU A 130 4.75 8.96 16.29
C LEU A 130 4.81 7.95 17.44
N PHE A 131 5.45 6.82 17.20
CA PHE A 131 5.68 5.75 18.16
C PHE A 131 7.16 5.45 18.29
N PHE A 132 7.59 5.15 19.51
CA PHE A 132 8.93 4.66 19.81
C PHE A 132 8.87 3.22 20.28
N PHE A 133 9.90 2.44 19.93
CA PHE A 133 10.04 1.06 20.40
C PHE A 133 10.66 1.05 21.79
N GLU A 134 9.93 0.49 22.76
CA GLU A 134 10.35 0.39 24.16
C GLU A 134 10.54 -1.08 24.54
N PRO A 135 11.65 -1.47 25.20
CA PRO A 135 11.80 -2.84 25.71
C PRO A 135 10.66 -3.24 26.65
N MET A 136 10.28 -4.52 26.63
CA MET A 136 9.20 -5.05 27.49
C MET A 136 9.48 -4.86 28.98
N ASP A 137 10.74 -4.97 29.41
CA ASP A 137 11.16 -4.90 30.82
C ASP A 137 11.38 -3.48 31.34
N ALA A 138 11.11 -2.45 30.53
CA ALA A 138 11.21 -1.06 30.95
C ALA A 138 10.05 -0.72 31.90
N ILE A 139 10.33 -0.74 33.21
CA ILE A 139 9.42 -0.28 34.27
C ILE A 139 9.55 1.24 34.40
N GLY A 140 8.39 1.93 34.38
CA GLY A 140 8.10 3.24 35.01
C GLY A 140 9.20 4.32 35.06
N ALA A 141 8.87 5.50 34.51
CA ALA A 141 9.59 6.78 34.61
C ALA A 141 10.99 6.85 33.94
N ALA A 142 11.81 5.79 33.96
CA ALA A 142 13.12 5.80 33.30
C ALA A 142 13.02 5.78 31.75
N ALA A 143 12.01 5.09 31.19
CA ALA A 143 11.72 5.10 29.74
C ALA A 143 11.10 6.43 29.24
N VAL A 144 10.61 7.27 30.18
CA VAL A 144 10.01 8.58 29.89
C VAL A 144 11.09 9.66 29.80
N ALA A 145 12.26 9.44 30.42
CA ALA A 145 13.25 10.50 30.66
C ALA A 145 14.29 10.71 29.55
N SER A 146 14.30 9.91 28.48
CA SER A 146 15.03 10.24 27.24
C SER A 146 14.53 9.38 26.08
N PRO A 147 13.84 9.93 25.07
CA PRO A 147 13.98 9.39 23.73
C PRO A 147 15.45 9.63 23.38
N GLY A 148 16.31 8.66 23.68
CA GLY A 148 17.67 8.69 23.19
C GLY A 148 17.59 8.94 21.69
N VAL A 149 18.44 9.84 21.21
CA VAL A 149 18.61 10.24 19.80
C VAL A 149 18.86 9.03 18.87
N ALA A 150 19.02 7.83 19.43
CA ALA A 150 19.19 6.54 18.78
C ALA A 150 17.98 5.56 18.89
N SER A 151 16.80 6.01 19.33
CA SER A 151 15.63 5.10 19.45
C SER A 151 14.97 4.86 18.08
N ARG A 152 14.70 3.59 17.75
CA ARG A 152 13.88 3.21 16.59
C ARG A 152 12.49 3.85 16.74
N PHE A 153 11.95 4.36 15.65
CA PHE A 153 10.62 4.96 15.62
C PHE A 153 9.74 4.33 14.54
N PHE A 154 8.45 4.53 14.68
CA PHE A 154 7.43 4.15 13.72
C PHE A 154 6.40 5.29 13.63
N LEU A 155 6.03 5.67 12.42
CA LEU A 155 5.00 6.67 12.17
C LEU A 155 3.79 5.99 11.55
N ASP A 156 2.64 6.17 12.18
CA ASP A 156 1.36 5.63 11.73
C ASP A 156 0.30 6.73 11.66
N PRO A 157 0.29 7.52 10.58
CA PRO A 157 -0.64 8.62 10.40
C PRO A 157 -2.09 8.17 10.59
N MET A 158 -2.81 8.84 11.49
CA MET A 158 -4.20 8.51 11.85
C MET A 158 -4.41 7.11 12.43
N GLY A 159 -3.33 6.43 12.85
CA GLY A 159 -3.37 5.08 13.41
C GLY A 159 -3.80 3.99 12.43
N ARG A 160 -3.70 4.19 11.11
CA ARG A 160 -4.27 3.27 10.10
C ARG A 160 -3.71 1.85 10.22
N GLN A 161 -2.38 1.72 10.26
CA GLN A 161 -1.70 0.43 10.25
C GLN A 161 -1.85 -0.28 11.60
N THR A 162 -1.66 0.43 12.72
CA THR A 162 -1.83 -0.14 14.06
C THR A 162 -3.26 -0.58 14.32
N ASN A 163 -4.26 0.17 13.86
CA ASN A 163 -5.67 -0.22 14.00
C ASN A 163 -6.01 -1.45 13.16
N GLU A 164 -5.49 -1.56 11.93
CA GLU A 164 -5.69 -2.73 11.08
C GLU A 164 -5.01 -3.98 11.66
N LEU A 165 -3.79 -3.84 12.19
CA LEU A 165 -3.08 -4.91 12.89
C LEU A 165 -3.81 -5.38 14.16
N LYS A 166 -4.33 -4.44 14.97
CA LYS A 166 -5.16 -4.77 16.15
C LYS A 166 -6.46 -5.48 15.75
N SER A 167 -7.15 -4.99 14.71
CA SER A 167 -8.36 -5.62 14.18
C SER A 167 -8.11 -7.04 13.66
N TRP A 168 -6.95 -7.28 13.03
CA TRP A 168 -6.54 -8.63 12.66
C TRP A 168 -6.26 -9.50 13.89
N LEU A 169 -5.56 -8.97 14.89
CA LEU A 169 -5.24 -9.67 16.14
C LEU A 169 -6.51 -10.07 16.91
N ASP A 170 -7.47 -9.15 17.08
CA ASP A 170 -8.78 -9.43 17.71
C ASP A 170 -9.49 -10.61 17.03
N ARG A 171 -9.42 -10.67 15.69
CA ARG A 171 -9.98 -11.78 14.91
C ARG A 171 -9.18 -13.07 15.07
N ALA A 172 -7.85 -12.99 15.11
CA ALA A 172 -6.98 -14.15 15.31
C ALA A 172 -7.23 -14.78 16.69
N GLU A 173 -7.32 -13.99 17.75
CA GLU A 173 -7.67 -14.47 19.10
C GLU A 173 -9.06 -15.10 19.14
N LYS A 174 -10.05 -14.44 18.54
CA LYS A 174 -11.41 -14.99 18.46
C LYS A 174 -11.42 -16.35 17.75
N LEU A 175 -10.73 -16.48 16.62
CA LEU A 175 -10.66 -17.73 15.87
C LEU A 175 -9.93 -18.83 16.65
N TYR A 176 -8.84 -18.47 17.33
CA TYR A 176 -8.12 -19.36 18.24
C TYR A 176 -9.04 -19.92 19.34
N CYS A 177 -9.77 -19.03 20.03
CA CYS A 177 -10.72 -19.40 21.09
C CYS A 177 -11.89 -20.25 20.55
N GLU A 178 -12.38 -19.96 19.35
CA GLU A 178 -13.43 -20.74 18.68
C GLU A 178 -12.93 -22.06 18.08
N GLY A 179 -11.63 -22.34 18.12
CA GLY A 179 -11.06 -23.55 17.57
C GLY A 179 -10.98 -23.57 16.04
N LYS A 180 -11.01 -22.41 15.38
CA LYS A 180 -11.05 -22.24 13.92
C LYS A 180 -9.68 -21.85 13.35
N PRO A 181 -9.40 -22.15 12.06
CA PRO A 181 -8.18 -21.69 11.40
C PRO A 181 -8.08 -20.16 11.37
N ILE A 182 -6.86 -19.64 11.58
CA ILE A 182 -6.57 -18.21 11.54
C ILE A 182 -6.28 -17.79 10.09
N LEU A 183 -6.88 -16.70 9.63
CA LEU A 183 -6.63 -16.19 8.29
C LEU A 183 -5.22 -15.58 8.19
N PRO A 184 -4.42 -15.97 7.18
CA PRO A 184 -3.07 -15.41 6.98
C PRO A 184 -3.15 -13.91 6.68
N LEU A 185 -2.22 -13.14 7.24
CA LEU A 185 -2.05 -11.71 6.98
C LEU A 185 -1.00 -11.50 5.87
N PHE A 186 -1.38 -10.83 4.79
CA PHE A 186 -0.48 -10.39 3.74
C PHE A 186 -0.25 -8.89 3.89
N ILE A 187 1.01 -8.51 4.11
CA ILE A 187 1.40 -7.11 4.18
C ILE A 187 1.79 -6.68 2.77
N ASN A 188 0.91 -5.91 2.14
CA ASN A 188 1.00 -5.50 0.75
C ASN A 188 1.60 -4.10 0.62
N GLY A 189 2.40 -3.89 -0.42
CA GLY A 189 3.06 -2.62 -0.69
C GLY A 189 4.14 -2.75 -1.75
N LEU A 190 4.58 -1.62 -2.29
CA LEU A 190 5.61 -1.56 -3.33
C LEU A 190 7.01 -1.94 -2.81
N VAL A 191 7.93 -2.10 -3.75
CA VAL A 191 9.35 -2.29 -3.46
C VAL A 191 9.86 -1.16 -2.56
N LYS A 192 10.60 -1.54 -1.50
CA LYS A 192 11.08 -0.67 -0.41
C LYS A 192 10.02 0.14 0.35
N SER A 193 8.76 -0.32 0.37
CA SER A 193 7.69 0.34 1.15
C SER A 193 7.71 0.06 2.66
N GLY A 194 8.76 -0.56 3.21
CA GLY A 194 8.86 -0.88 4.64
C GLY A 194 8.16 -2.16 5.09
N LYS A 195 7.71 -3.02 4.17
CA LYS A 195 7.02 -4.29 4.49
C LYS A 195 7.74 -5.16 5.51
N SER A 196 9.02 -5.44 5.29
CA SER A 196 9.83 -6.25 6.21
C SER A 196 10.00 -5.59 7.58
N PHE A 197 10.02 -4.26 7.65
CA PHE A 197 10.03 -3.52 8.92
C PHE A 197 8.69 -3.67 9.66
N ILE A 198 7.57 -3.57 8.94
CA ILE A 198 6.25 -3.82 9.53
C ILE A 198 6.15 -5.26 10.05
N LEU A 199 6.58 -6.24 9.25
CA LEU A 199 6.52 -7.65 9.61
C LEU A 199 7.39 -8.00 10.82
N ASN A 200 8.66 -7.57 10.81
CA ASN A 200 9.66 -8.02 11.78
C ASN A 200 9.73 -7.16 13.03
N GLU A 201 9.34 -5.88 12.97
CA GLU A 201 9.50 -4.94 14.08
C GLU A 201 8.14 -4.46 14.58
N VAL A 202 7.34 -3.82 13.72
CA VAL A 202 6.08 -3.18 14.15
C VAL A 202 5.04 -4.21 14.60
N LEU A 203 4.82 -5.27 13.83
CA LEU A 203 3.80 -6.27 14.15
C LEU A 203 4.05 -6.94 15.52
N PRO A 204 5.25 -7.46 15.83
CA PRO A 204 5.57 -7.93 17.18
C PRO A 204 5.36 -6.86 18.25
N ALA A 205 5.76 -5.61 17.99
CA ALA A 205 5.63 -4.54 18.97
C ALA A 205 4.15 -4.16 19.24
N VAL A 206 3.30 -4.14 18.21
CA VAL A 206 1.85 -3.94 18.33
C VAL A 206 1.22 -5.07 19.14
N ILE A 207 1.58 -6.31 18.84
CA ILE A 207 1.07 -7.49 19.54
C ILE A 207 1.48 -7.44 21.02
N ASN A 208 2.75 -7.15 21.32
CA ASN A 208 3.22 -7.00 22.69
C ASN A 208 2.51 -5.85 23.43
N THR A 209 2.31 -4.69 22.78
CA THR A 209 1.52 -3.60 23.37
C THR A 209 0.09 -4.05 23.69
N TYR A 210 -0.53 -4.84 22.81
CA TYR A 210 -1.88 -5.37 23.00
C TYR A 210 -1.97 -6.25 24.26
N TYR A 211 -1.07 -7.22 24.40
CA TYR A 211 -1.02 -8.11 25.57
C TYR A 211 -0.62 -7.40 26.87
N CYS A 212 0.23 -6.38 26.82
CA CYS A 212 0.62 -5.58 27.99
C CYS A 212 -0.49 -4.64 28.47
N SER A 213 -1.40 -4.20 27.60
CA SER A 213 -2.42 -3.20 27.92
C SER A 213 -3.67 -3.78 28.60
N GLY A 214 -3.71 -5.08 28.88
CA GLY A 214 -4.84 -5.83 29.47
C GLY A 214 -5.20 -5.50 30.93
N GLY A 215 -4.93 -4.28 31.41
CA GLY A 215 -5.12 -3.86 32.80
C GLY A 215 -6.50 -3.32 33.18
N SER A 216 -7.50 -3.29 32.29
CA SER A 216 -8.83 -2.71 32.65
C SER A 216 -10.06 -3.43 32.07
N SER A 217 -9.90 -4.46 31.25
CA SER A 217 -11.00 -5.35 30.88
C SER A 217 -10.65 -6.79 31.24
N GLN A 218 -11.37 -7.32 32.22
CA GLN A 218 -11.14 -8.58 32.93
C GLN A 218 -11.27 -9.87 32.06
N GLN A 219 -11.17 -9.78 30.73
CA GLN A 219 -11.37 -10.93 29.82
C GLN A 219 -10.10 -11.40 29.10
N HIS A 220 -9.02 -10.60 29.03
CA HIS A 220 -7.80 -10.97 28.27
C HIS A 220 -6.61 -11.42 29.13
N ALA A 221 -6.73 -11.41 30.47
CA ALA A 221 -5.64 -11.74 31.40
C ALA A 221 -5.25 -13.23 31.49
N SER A 222 -5.72 -14.08 30.56
CA SER A 222 -5.55 -15.54 30.62
C SER A 222 -4.67 -16.14 29.51
N MET A 223 -4.28 -15.39 28.48
CA MET A 223 -3.47 -15.94 27.38
C MET A 223 -1.97 -15.72 27.64
N ALA A 224 -1.19 -16.80 27.50
CA ALA A 224 0.26 -16.72 27.63
C ALA A 224 0.87 -15.90 26.50
N GLN A 225 2.01 -15.24 26.78
CA GLN A 225 2.69 -14.38 25.84
C GLN A 225 2.98 -15.11 24.52
N PRO A 226 2.69 -14.48 23.37
CA PRO A 226 2.85 -15.12 22.07
C PRO A 226 4.31 -15.33 21.68
N ASN A 227 4.54 -16.26 20.74
CA ASN A 227 5.86 -16.52 20.16
C ASN A 227 5.98 -15.90 18.76
N PHE A 228 7.19 -15.47 18.39
CA PHE A 228 7.48 -14.89 17.08
C PHE A 228 8.56 -15.69 16.36
N LEU A 229 8.17 -16.50 15.37
CA LEU A 229 9.08 -17.29 14.55
C LEU A 229 9.35 -16.53 13.24
N ARG A 230 10.59 -16.10 13.02
CA ARG A 230 10.99 -15.26 11.89
C ARG A 230 11.72 -16.10 10.85
N VAL A 231 11.26 -16.03 9.60
CA VAL A 231 11.88 -16.73 8.47
C VAL A 231 12.00 -15.80 7.27
N ASN A 232 13.24 -15.60 6.81
CA ASN A 232 13.51 -14.99 5.51
C ASN A 232 13.71 -16.10 4.47
N CYS A 233 12.84 -16.13 3.46
CA CYS A 233 12.82 -17.13 2.40
C CYS A 233 13.75 -16.82 1.23
N LEU A 234 14.26 -15.59 1.11
CA LEU A 234 15.16 -15.18 0.03
C LEU A 234 16.41 -16.07 -0.10
N PRO A 235 17.06 -16.51 1.00
CA PRO A 235 18.25 -17.37 0.92
C PRO A 235 17.93 -18.87 0.82
N CYS A 236 16.66 -19.28 0.66
CA CYS A 236 16.35 -20.69 0.45
C CYS A 236 16.87 -21.15 -0.92
N ASN A 237 17.24 -22.42 -1.04
CA ASN A 237 17.81 -22.95 -2.28
C ASN A 237 16.73 -23.16 -3.36
N HIS A 238 16.77 -22.32 -4.40
CA HIS A 238 15.82 -22.35 -5.52
C HIS A 238 16.19 -23.37 -6.61
N SER A 239 17.46 -23.79 -6.69
CA SER A 239 17.98 -24.68 -7.74
C SER A 239 17.82 -26.16 -7.43
N SER A 240 17.54 -26.49 -6.17
CA SER A 240 17.32 -27.88 -5.70
C SER A 240 15.84 -28.31 -5.78
N GLY A 241 15.03 -27.59 -6.56
CA GLY A 241 13.60 -27.84 -6.72
C GLY A 241 12.80 -27.71 -5.42
N ASN A 242 11.58 -28.25 -5.44
CA ASN A 242 10.63 -28.11 -4.33
C ASN A 242 11.16 -28.65 -2.99
N SER A 243 11.81 -29.81 -3.00
CA SER A 243 12.24 -30.45 -1.76
C SER A 243 13.43 -29.76 -1.13
N GLY A 244 14.40 -29.29 -1.92
CA GLY A 244 15.53 -28.51 -1.41
C GLY A 244 15.06 -27.19 -0.79
N PHE A 245 14.16 -26.48 -1.47
CA PHE A 245 13.57 -25.26 -0.92
C PHE A 245 12.85 -25.50 0.41
N LEU A 246 12.00 -26.54 0.49
CA LEU A 246 11.24 -26.85 1.70
C LEU A 246 12.13 -27.35 2.84
N MET A 247 13.23 -28.04 2.53
CA MET A 247 14.22 -28.44 3.52
C MET A 247 14.89 -27.21 4.16
N ASP A 248 15.34 -26.25 3.35
CA ASP A 248 15.93 -25.00 3.86
C ASP A 248 14.92 -24.18 4.65
N PHE A 249 13.67 -24.15 4.19
CA PHE A 249 12.57 -23.50 4.91
C PHE A 249 12.34 -24.12 6.28
N LEU A 250 12.28 -25.47 6.37
CA LEU A 250 12.16 -26.19 7.64
C LEU A 250 13.37 -25.95 8.55
N VAL A 251 14.59 -25.94 8.02
CA VAL A 251 15.82 -25.63 8.77
C VAL A 251 15.76 -24.23 9.37
N LYS A 252 15.23 -23.24 8.63
CA LYS A 252 15.06 -21.88 9.15
C LYS A 252 13.99 -21.81 10.23
N LEU A 253 12.89 -22.53 10.07
CA LEU A 253 11.84 -22.65 11.09
C LEU A 253 12.36 -23.26 12.40
N THR A 254 13.10 -24.37 12.34
CA THR A 254 13.66 -25.03 13.53
C THR A 254 14.71 -24.16 14.22
N LYS A 255 15.55 -23.45 13.46
CA LYS A 255 16.47 -22.45 14.01
C LYS A 255 15.72 -21.32 14.71
N SER A 256 14.67 -20.77 14.10
CA SER A 256 13.88 -19.72 14.74
C SER A 256 13.15 -20.21 15.99
N ALA A 257 12.66 -21.45 16.00
CA ALA A 257 12.09 -22.08 17.18
C ALA A 257 13.12 -22.24 18.30
N ALA A 258 14.36 -22.62 17.96
CA ALA A 258 15.45 -22.72 18.93
C ALA A 258 15.78 -21.36 19.56
N SER A 259 15.81 -20.28 18.77
CA SER A 259 15.99 -18.92 19.29
C SER A 259 14.85 -18.46 20.20
N GLN A 260 13.63 -18.98 20.00
CA GLN A 260 12.46 -18.78 20.87
C GLN A 260 12.37 -19.81 22.01
N GLN A 261 13.41 -20.65 22.21
CA GLN A 261 13.46 -21.70 23.23
C GLN A 261 12.32 -22.74 23.14
N LEU A 262 11.76 -22.95 21.94
CA LEU A 262 10.69 -23.90 21.67
C LEU A 262 11.26 -25.28 21.35
N SER A 263 11.77 -25.97 22.37
CA SER A 263 12.55 -27.22 22.24
C SER A 263 11.85 -28.30 21.41
N ALA A 264 10.54 -28.51 21.57
CA ALA A 264 9.79 -29.52 20.84
C ALA A 264 9.77 -29.25 19.33
N ALA A 265 9.51 -28.00 18.93
CA ALA A 265 9.49 -27.57 17.53
C ALA A 265 10.90 -27.48 16.94
N ALA A 266 11.88 -27.00 17.71
CA ALA A 266 13.29 -26.96 17.31
C ALA A 266 13.87 -28.36 17.02
N SER A 267 13.35 -29.40 17.69
CA SER A 267 13.75 -30.80 17.50
C SER A 267 13.00 -31.54 16.40
N THR A 268 12.29 -30.82 15.51
CA THR A 268 11.56 -31.46 14.42
C THR A 268 12.54 -32.16 13.46
N PRO A 269 12.39 -33.48 13.23
CA PRO A 269 13.29 -34.21 12.34
C PRO A 269 13.21 -33.67 10.91
N ILE A 270 14.37 -33.48 10.29
CA ILE A 270 14.46 -33.17 8.85
C ILE A 270 14.51 -34.50 8.10
N PRO A 271 13.51 -34.82 7.25
CA PRO A 271 13.47 -36.08 6.53
C PRO A 271 14.71 -36.26 5.64
N SER A 272 15.28 -37.46 5.67
CA SER A 272 16.35 -37.86 4.73
C SER A 272 15.82 -38.15 3.32
N ASN A 273 14.52 -38.44 3.19
CA ASN A 273 13.87 -38.57 1.89
C ASN A 273 13.61 -37.17 1.32
N GLY A 274 14.11 -36.93 0.11
CA GLY A 274 14.06 -35.62 -0.55
C GLY A 274 12.77 -35.36 -1.33
N SER A 275 11.61 -35.89 -0.91
CA SER A 275 10.34 -35.59 -1.59
C SER A 275 9.64 -34.37 -0.98
N ALA A 276 9.04 -33.54 -1.82
CA ALA A 276 8.32 -32.35 -1.37
C ALA A 276 7.13 -32.67 -0.43
N VAL A 277 6.48 -33.82 -0.64
CA VAL A 277 5.36 -34.29 0.21
C VAL A 277 5.85 -34.63 1.62
N THR A 278 7.00 -35.28 1.75
CA THR A 278 7.54 -35.61 3.08
C THR A 278 8.04 -34.36 3.80
N MET A 279 8.63 -33.41 3.07
CA MET A 279 9.01 -32.12 3.65
C MET A 279 7.80 -31.31 4.11
N LEU A 280 6.70 -31.29 3.33
CA LEU A 280 5.43 -30.68 3.74
C LEU A 280 4.90 -31.30 5.04
N ALA A 281 4.88 -32.64 5.13
CA ALA A 281 4.46 -33.33 6.35
C ALA A 281 5.35 -32.99 7.55
N ALA A 282 6.66 -32.81 7.35
CA ALA A 282 7.59 -32.40 8.40
C ALA A 282 7.37 -30.94 8.84
N ILE A 283 7.02 -30.03 7.92
CA ILE A 283 6.65 -28.65 8.27
C ILE A 283 5.31 -28.63 9.04
N GLN A 284 4.35 -29.48 8.67
CA GLN A 284 3.11 -29.65 9.44
C GLN A 284 3.39 -30.22 10.85
N ASP A 285 4.27 -31.22 10.97
CA ASP A 285 4.72 -31.75 12.28
C ASP A 285 5.40 -30.67 13.12
N PHE A 286 6.24 -29.83 12.51
CA PHE A 286 6.83 -28.66 13.17
C PHE A 286 5.75 -27.74 13.76
N MET A 287 4.72 -27.40 12.98
CA MET A 287 3.63 -26.54 13.44
C MET A 287 2.80 -27.18 14.57
N GLU A 288 2.60 -28.50 14.52
CA GLU A 288 1.88 -29.26 15.55
C GLU A 288 2.62 -29.33 16.89
N ARG A 289 3.96 -29.24 16.85
CA ARG A 289 4.84 -29.23 18.04
C ARG A 289 4.93 -27.88 18.74
N LEU A 290 4.38 -26.82 18.15
CA LEU A 290 4.33 -25.50 18.78
C LEU A 290 3.40 -25.51 20.01
N PRO A 291 3.69 -24.70 21.06
CA PRO A 291 2.84 -24.62 22.24
C PRO A 291 1.40 -24.23 21.89
N ARG A 292 0.44 -24.98 22.45
CA ARG A 292 -0.99 -24.85 22.14
C ARG A 292 -1.74 -23.90 23.07
N ASP A 293 -1.09 -23.42 24.12
CA ASP A 293 -1.62 -22.52 25.16
C ASP A 293 -1.56 -21.04 24.76
N ARG A 294 -0.95 -20.74 23.61
CA ARG A 294 -0.69 -19.38 23.10
C ARG A 294 -0.73 -19.32 21.58
N LEU A 295 -0.79 -18.12 21.04
CA LEU A 295 -0.59 -17.88 19.61
C LEU A 295 0.90 -17.94 19.23
N ASN A 296 1.19 -18.58 18.11
CA ASN A 296 2.52 -18.64 17.51
C ASN A 296 2.47 -17.92 16.16
N PHE A 297 3.17 -16.80 16.05
CA PHE A 297 3.22 -15.99 14.84
C PHE A 297 4.39 -16.44 13.97
N LEU A 298 4.08 -16.93 12.77
CA LEU A 298 5.06 -17.23 11.71
C LEU A 298 5.18 -16.00 10.82
N LEU A 299 6.30 -15.31 10.97
CA LEU A 299 6.65 -14.08 10.26
C LEU A 299 7.52 -14.46 9.05
N ILE A 300 6.88 -14.57 7.89
CA ILE A 300 7.49 -15.07 6.66
C ILE A 300 7.81 -13.90 5.73
N ASP A 301 9.10 -13.59 5.64
CA ASP A 301 9.60 -12.57 4.73
C ASP A 301 10.01 -13.19 3.39
N GLU A 302 9.84 -12.41 2.32
CA GLU A 302 10.20 -12.78 0.94
C GLU A 302 9.48 -14.05 0.43
N ALA A 303 8.19 -14.19 0.73
CA ALA A 303 7.41 -15.38 0.40
C ALA A 303 7.16 -15.61 -1.10
N GLN A 304 7.41 -14.62 -1.96
CA GLN A 304 7.44 -14.86 -3.41
C GLN A 304 8.50 -15.89 -3.81
N SER A 305 9.54 -16.12 -2.98
CA SER A 305 10.57 -17.13 -3.22
C SER A 305 10.02 -18.54 -3.38
N PHE A 306 8.85 -18.85 -2.80
CA PHE A 306 8.14 -20.10 -3.07
C PHE A 306 7.84 -20.31 -4.57
N TYR A 307 7.81 -19.24 -5.38
CA TYR A 307 7.47 -19.27 -6.79
C TYR A 307 8.64 -18.97 -7.72
N LEU A 308 9.86 -18.84 -7.19
CA LEU A 308 11.08 -18.50 -7.95
C LEU A 308 11.99 -19.73 -8.15
N LEU A 309 11.39 -20.92 -8.28
CA LEU A 309 12.13 -22.17 -8.41
C LEU A 309 12.71 -22.33 -9.81
N GLU A 310 14.00 -22.64 -9.87
CA GLU A 310 14.78 -22.69 -11.10
C GLU A 310 14.87 -24.13 -11.62
N ARG A 311 14.92 -24.28 -12.95
CA ARG A 311 15.26 -25.58 -13.55
C ARG A 311 16.71 -25.93 -13.24
N PRO A 312 17.01 -27.21 -12.93
CA PRO A 312 18.39 -27.68 -12.88
C PRO A 312 19.04 -27.43 -14.25
N VAL A 313 20.17 -26.71 -14.27
CA VAL A 313 20.94 -26.51 -15.49
C VAL A 313 21.57 -27.85 -15.86
N SER A 314 21.13 -28.45 -16.97
CA SER A 314 21.84 -29.57 -17.57
C SER A 314 23.15 -29.05 -18.15
N ASN A 315 24.27 -29.76 -17.93
CA ASN A 315 25.61 -29.35 -18.36
C ASN A 315 25.76 -29.15 -19.89
N ASP A 316 24.76 -29.50 -20.70
CA ASP A 316 24.79 -29.43 -22.17
C ASP A 316 24.01 -28.24 -22.77
N CYS A 317 23.45 -27.33 -21.97
CA CYS A 317 22.75 -26.13 -22.49
C CYS A 317 23.56 -24.83 -22.29
N PRO A 318 23.49 -23.87 -23.23
CA PRO A 318 24.10 -22.56 -23.07
C PRO A 318 23.55 -21.84 -21.83
N GLN A 319 24.37 -20.98 -21.23
CA GLN A 319 24.01 -20.08 -20.13
C GLN A 319 23.06 -18.95 -20.60
N ASP A 320 21.87 -19.29 -21.08
CA ASP A 320 20.75 -18.37 -21.02
C ASP A 320 20.13 -18.52 -19.63
N GLY A 321 19.84 -17.39 -18.97
CA GLY A 321 19.51 -17.28 -17.55
C GLY A 321 18.55 -18.35 -17.00
N SER A 322 18.66 -18.63 -15.70
CA SER A 322 17.88 -19.65 -15.00
C SER A 322 16.40 -19.56 -15.35
N THR A 323 15.91 -20.55 -16.10
CA THR A 323 14.50 -20.60 -16.49
C THR A 323 13.70 -21.21 -15.34
N LEU A 324 12.55 -20.62 -15.00
CA LEU A 324 11.67 -21.16 -13.96
C LEU A 324 11.19 -22.58 -14.30
N ASP A 325 11.15 -23.42 -13.28
CA ASP A 325 10.48 -24.71 -13.35
C ASP A 325 8.97 -24.53 -13.10
N ARG A 326 8.20 -24.38 -14.18
CA ARG A 326 6.74 -24.23 -14.14
C ARG A 326 6.05 -25.40 -13.43
N SER A 327 6.59 -26.61 -13.48
CA SER A 327 6.02 -27.77 -12.80
C SER A 327 6.25 -27.66 -11.30
N ALA A 328 7.48 -27.31 -10.90
CA ALA A 328 7.82 -27.10 -9.50
C ALA A 328 6.98 -25.97 -8.88
N VAL A 329 6.88 -24.82 -9.56
CA VAL A 329 6.07 -23.67 -9.12
C VAL A 329 4.59 -24.05 -8.95
N ARG A 330 3.99 -24.80 -9.89
CA ARG A 330 2.61 -25.28 -9.74
C ARG A 330 2.42 -26.15 -8.51
N GLN A 331 3.37 -27.05 -8.24
CA GLN A 331 3.33 -27.86 -7.03
C GLN A 331 3.50 -26.98 -5.78
N MET A 332 4.39 -25.99 -5.81
CA MET A 332 4.57 -25.10 -4.66
C MET A 332 3.34 -24.23 -4.34
N ARG A 333 2.52 -23.86 -5.35
CA ARG A 333 1.20 -23.21 -5.11
C ARG A 333 0.28 -24.07 -4.25
N VAL A 334 0.22 -25.38 -4.56
CA VAL A 334 -0.59 -26.32 -3.80
C VAL A 334 -0.04 -26.47 -2.38
N ILE A 335 1.28 -26.60 -2.24
CA ILE A 335 1.96 -26.74 -0.95
C ILE A 335 1.76 -25.50 -0.07
N LEU A 336 1.99 -24.29 -0.59
CA LEU A 336 1.81 -23.07 0.20
C LEU A 336 0.34 -22.89 0.58
N LYS A 337 -0.60 -23.16 -0.33
CA LYS A 337 -2.03 -23.14 0.00
C LYS A 337 -2.35 -24.10 1.15
N GLU A 338 -1.83 -25.33 1.10
CA GLU A 338 -2.04 -26.32 2.15
C GLU A 338 -1.46 -25.85 3.48
N LEU A 339 -0.22 -25.34 3.49
CA LEU A 339 0.41 -24.79 4.69
C LEU A 339 -0.42 -23.66 5.32
N LEU A 340 -0.92 -22.73 4.51
CA LEU A 340 -1.67 -21.57 5.02
C LEU A 340 -3.10 -21.91 5.48
N LEU A 341 -3.79 -22.80 4.77
CA LEU A 341 -5.20 -23.11 5.06
C LEU A 341 -5.39 -24.26 6.06
N ASP A 342 -4.47 -25.22 6.08
CA ASP A 342 -4.49 -26.37 7.00
C ASP A 342 -3.57 -26.17 8.22
N SER A 343 -3.16 -24.92 8.46
CA SER A 343 -2.40 -24.56 9.65
C SER A 343 -3.15 -24.89 10.95
N PRO A 344 -2.45 -25.37 11.99
CA PRO A 344 -3.05 -25.54 13.31
C PRO A 344 -3.63 -24.23 13.83
N ARG A 345 -4.74 -24.30 14.57
CA ARG A 345 -5.47 -23.12 15.07
C ARG A 345 -4.68 -22.19 16.01
N TRP A 346 -3.52 -22.62 16.51
CA TRP A 346 -2.60 -21.84 17.35
C TRP A 346 -1.43 -21.23 16.57
N VAL A 347 -1.49 -21.30 15.23
CA VAL A 347 -0.47 -20.79 14.31
C VAL A 347 -1.09 -19.69 13.45
N ALA A 348 -0.49 -18.49 13.50
CA ALA A 348 -0.91 -17.33 12.72
C ALA A 348 0.20 -16.92 11.75
N TRP A 349 -0.11 -16.82 10.46
CA TRP A 349 0.86 -16.44 9.44
C TRP A 349 0.78 -14.94 9.12
N ALA A 350 1.93 -14.29 9.05
CA ALA A 350 2.08 -12.96 8.49
C ALA A 350 3.17 -13.00 7.40
N ILE A 351 2.87 -12.45 6.23
CA ILE A 351 3.63 -12.67 4.99
C ILE A 351 3.95 -11.35 4.31
N THR A 352 5.19 -11.21 3.85
CA THR A 352 5.65 -10.14 2.96
C THR A 352 6.36 -10.73 1.74
N GLY A 353 6.57 -9.88 0.74
CA GLY A 353 7.46 -10.19 -0.38
C GLY A 353 7.93 -8.96 -1.13
N SER A 354 9.20 -8.87 -1.51
CA SER A 354 9.67 -7.75 -2.33
C SER A 354 8.96 -7.70 -3.68
N SER A 355 8.78 -8.85 -4.33
CA SER A 355 8.01 -9.02 -5.57
C SER A 355 6.54 -9.38 -5.28
N MET A 356 5.80 -8.44 -4.68
CA MET A 356 4.39 -8.64 -4.32
C MET A 356 3.51 -8.96 -5.53
N ALA A 357 3.84 -8.46 -6.71
CA ALA A 357 3.04 -8.73 -7.90
C ALA A 357 3.15 -10.22 -8.25
N THR A 358 4.36 -10.78 -8.23
CA THR A 358 4.61 -12.22 -8.45
C THR A 358 3.90 -13.08 -7.41
N LEU A 359 3.94 -12.68 -6.14
CA LEU A 359 3.22 -13.35 -5.06
C LEU A 359 1.71 -13.37 -5.35
N TRP A 360 1.10 -12.22 -5.63
CA TRP A 360 -0.33 -12.13 -5.90
C TRP A 360 -0.76 -12.87 -7.16
N ALA A 361 0.05 -12.85 -8.22
CA ALA A 361 -0.21 -13.59 -9.44
C ALA A 361 -0.32 -15.09 -9.15
N ASN A 362 0.67 -15.64 -8.42
CA ASN A 362 0.67 -17.06 -8.05
C ASN A 362 -0.48 -17.42 -7.10
N VAL A 363 -0.82 -16.55 -6.14
CA VAL A 363 -1.97 -16.74 -5.25
C VAL A 363 -3.30 -16.73 -6.03
N ALA A 364 -3.44 -15.84 -7.01
CA ALA A 364 -4.66 -15.72 -7.81
C ALA A 364 -4.88 -16.94 -8.73
N VAL A 365 -3.83 -17.47 -9.35
CA VAL A 365 -3.92 -18.66 -10.22
C VAL A 365 -3.87 -19.99 -9.47
N THR A 366 -3.73 -19.95 -8.14
CA THR A 366 -3.70 -21.16 -7.32
C THR A 366 -5.05 -21.90 -7.43
N PRO A 367 -5.06 -23.22 -7.74
CA PRO A 367 -6.29 -23.97 -7.93
C PRO A 367 -7.26 -23.85 -6.74
N PRO A 368 -8.56 -23.60 -6.97
CA PRO A 368 -9.49 -23.30 -5.90
C PRO A 368 -9.85 -24.51 -5.04
N ASN A 369 -9.72 -25.76 -5.52
CA ASN A 369 -9.97 -27.04 -4.79
C ASN A 369 -10.56 -26.86 -3.37
N GLY A 370 -11.84 -26.50 -3.28
CA GLY A 370 -12.47 -26.00 -2.04
C GLY A 370 -12.40 -24.48 -1.89
N PHE A 371 -11.33 -23.97 -1.26
CA PHE A 371 -11.16 -22.55 -0.93
C PHE A 371 -10.10 -21.87 -1.78
N ALA A 372 -10.41 -20.73 -2.39
CA ALA A 372 -9.44 -19.95 -3.16
C ALA A 372 -8.56 -19.09 -2.24
N LEU A 373 -7.23 -19.30 -2.23
CA LEU A 373 -6.33 -18.58 -1.31
C LEU A 373 -6.46 -17.05 -1.43
N ILE A 374 -6.70 -16.55 -2.65
CA ILE A 374 -6.98 -15.14 -2.95
C ILE A 374 -8.24 -14.59 -2.26
N MET A 375 -9.15 -15.43 -1.79
CA MET A 375 -10.35 -15.01 -1.04
C MET A 375 -10.24 -15.29 0.48
N HIS A 376 -9.21 -16.02 0.90
CA HIS A 376 -9.05 -16.53 2.27
C HIS A 376 -7.81 -15.97 2.96
N HIS A 377 -7.70 -14.65 2.99
CA HIS A 377 -6.61 -13.96 3.65
C HIS A 377 -7.08 -12.62 4.23
N ARG A 378 -6.21 -12.00 5.02
CA ARG A 378 -6.30 -10.62 5.46
C ARG A 378 -5.17 -9.84 4.81
N ARG A 379 -5.41 -8.58 4.48
CA ARG A 379 -4.43 -7.75 3.77
C ARG A 379 -4.24 -6.47 4.56
N LEU A 380 -3.00 -6.18 4.95
CA LEU A 380 -2.59 -4.85 5.41
C LEU A 380 -1.96 -4.14 4.23
N ASN A 381 -2.58 -3.07 3.73
CA ASN A 381 -2.00 -2.29 2.65
C ASN A 381 -1.16 -1.14 3.23
N LEU A 382 0.11 -1.07 2.85
CA LEU A 382 0.95 0.06 3.20
C LEU A 382 0.64 1.25 2.30
N ASP A 383 0.58 2.43 2.93
CA ASP A 383 0.27 3.65 2.22
C ASP A 383 1.39 3.98 1.21
N PRO A 384 1.02 4.35 -0.02
CA PRO A 384 1.96 4.66 -1.09
C PRO A 384 2.69 5.98 -0.87
N MET A 385 2.05 6.88 -0.13
CA MET A 385 2.48 8.25 0.12
C MET A 385 2.02 8.66 1.51
N VAL A 386 2.75 9.58 2.12
CA VAL A 386 2.34 10.21 3.38
C VAL A 386 2.16 11.71 3.19
N PRO A 387 1.31 12.36 3.99
CA PRO A 387 1.25 13.81 4.08
C PRO A 387 2.63 14.44 4.35
N GLU A 388 2.83 15.68 3.88
CA GLU A 388 4.13 16.37 3.98
C GLU A 388 4.56 16.61 5.42
N ASP A 389 3.63 16.99 6.30
CA ASP A 389 3.87 17.19 7.73
C ASP A 389 4.35 15.91 8.43
N VAL A 390 3.82 14.75 8.03
CA VAL A 390 4.30 13.45 8.50
C VAL A 390 5.72 13.18 8.00
N LEU A 391 5.99 13.49 6.73
CA LEU A 391 7.32 13.29 6.12
C LEU A 391 8.38 14.19 6.79
N GLU A 392 8.02 15.43 7.14
CA GLU A 392 8.86 16.37 7.90
C GLU A 392 9.19 15.82 9.29
N VAL A 393 8.20 15.28 10.01
CA VAL A 393 8.46 14.60 11.30
C VAL A 393 9.41 13.42 11.12
N ALA A 394 9.19 12.60 10.09
CA ALA A 394 10.09 11.48 9.78
C ALA A 394 11.51 11.96 9.50
N TRP A 395 11.66 13.04 8.74
CA TRP A 395 12.95 13.62 8.41
C TRP A 395 13.69 14.16 9.63
N GLU A 396 13.00 14.85 10.54
CA GLU A 396 13.61 15.31 11.80
C GLU A 396 14.11 14.14 12.65
N GLN A 397 13.35 13.05 12.74
CA GLN A 397 13.81 11.85 13.45
C GLN A 397 15.01 11.19 12.76
N LEU A 398 15.01 11.09 11.42
CA LEU A 398 16.12 10.53 10.66
C LEU A 398 17.39 11.38 10.78
N LYS A 399 17.27 12.72 10.72
CA LYS A 399 18.39 13.65 10.97
C LYS A 399 18.94 13.52 12.37
N ALA A 400 18.07 13.43 13.38
CA ALA A 400 18.50 13.22 14.75
C ALA A 400 19.31 11.93 14.88
N GLN A 401 18.82 10.83 14.29
CA GLN A 401 19.53 9.54 14.31
C GLN A 401 20.84 9.55 13.50
N ALA A 402 20.92 10.39 12.46
CA ALA A 402 22.09 10.55 11.61
C ALA A 402 23.02 11.70 12.03
N ALA A 403 22.80 12.32 13.20
CA ALA A 403 23.53 13.52 13.62
C ALA A 403 25.06 13.33 13.71
N THR A 404 25.52 12.09 13.87
CA THR A 404 26.94 11.73 13.98
C THR A 404 27.51 11.13 12.69
N TRP A 405 26.76 11.10 11.60
CA TRP A 405 27.19 10.51 10.35
C TRP A 405 28.17 11.40 9.59
N ASP A 406 29.14 10.77 8.94
CA ASP A 406 30.07 11.40 8.02
C ASP A 406 30.10 10.59 6.70
N PRO A 407 29.68 11.16 5.56
CA PRO A 407 29.16 12.52 5.39
C PRO A 407 27.76 12.73 5.98
N ALA A 408 27.46 13.96 6.42
CA ALA A 408 26.15 14.35 6.91
C ALA A 408 25.06 14.20 5.83
N LEU A 409 23.81 14.00 6.25
CA LEU A 409 22.68 13.86 5.32
C LEU A 409 22.44 15.16 4.52
N PRO A 410 22.22 15.09 3.19
CA PRO A 410 21.85 16.24 2.38
C PRO A 410 20.45 16.75 2.75
N GLU A 411 20.28 18.06 2.97
CA GLU A 411 19.00 18.66 3.37
C GLU A 411 17.91 18.55 2.29
N ASP A 412 18.30 18.48 1.02
CA ASP A 412 17.39 18.31 -0.11
C ASP A 412 16.86 16.87 -0.27
N LEU A 413 17.40 15.90 0.48
CA LEU A 413 17.02 14.49 0.37
C LEU A 413 15.54 14.24 0.69
N ILE A 414 14.94 15.02 1.59
CA ILE A 414 13.52 14.88 1.99
C ILE A 414 12.56 15.01 0.81
N TRP A 415 12.81 15.93 -0.11
CA TRP A 415 11.92 16.22 -1.24
C TRP A 415 12.43 15.66 -2.56
N GLU A 416 13.73 15.33 -2.64
CA GLU A 416 14.29 14.52 -3.74
C GLU A 416 13.86 13.05 -3.64
N SER A 417 13.63 12.55 -2.43
CA SER A 417 13.12 11.20 -2.21
C SER A 417 11.62 11.10 -2.53
N PRO A 418 11.14 9.93 -3.00
CA PRO A 418 9.70 9.67 -3.06
C PRO A 418 9.03 9.92 -1.70
N GLN A 419 7.81 10.45 -1.71
CA GLN A 419 7.05 10.88 -0.50
C GLN A 419 6.55 9.70 0.36
N GLN A 420 7.45 8.82 0.76
CA GLN A 420 7.17 7.64 1.56
C GLN A 420 8.28 7.47 2.62
N ILE A 421 7.89 7.32 3.89
CA ILE A 421 8.80 7.24 5.03
C ILE A 421 9.86 6.14 4.85
N ALA A 422 9.43 4.95 4.44
CA ALA A 422 10.34 3.82 4.26
C ALA A 422 11.36 4.05 3.14
N MET A 423 10.96 4.74 2.06
CA MET A 423 11.86 5.08 0.97
C MET A 423 12.86 6.16 1.42
N LEU A 424 12.41 7.18 2.14
CA LEU A 424 13.30 8.20 2.70
C LEU A 424 14.33 7.59 3.65
N ALA A 425 13.89 6.74 4.59
CA ALA A 425 14.78 6.02 5.49
C ALA A 425 15.77 5.11 4.74
N TYR A 426 15.31 4.47 3.66
CA TYR A 426 16.16 3.68 2.77
C TYR A 426 17.21 4.55 2.08
N MET A 427 16.84 5.73 1.56
CA MET A 427 17.79 6.66 0.95
C MET A 427 18.83 7.18 1.96
N CYS A 428 18.43 7.49 3.20
CA CYS A 428 19.41 7.83 4.25
C CYS A 428 20.45 6.72 4.42
N GLN A 429 20.02 5.46 4.46
CA GLN A 429 20.94 4.33 4.59
C GLN A 429 21.84 4.15 3.36
N GLU A 430 21.32 4.39 2.16
CA GLU A 430 22.13 4.35 0.94
C GLU A 430 23.13 5.50 0.87
N TRP A 431 22.83 6.66 1.47
CA TRP A 431 23.76 7.78 1.53
C TRP A 431 25.07 7.40 2.24
N ILE A 432 24.97 6.81 3.44
CA ILE A 432 26.16 6.39 4.20
C ILE A 432 26.90 5.20 3.56
N ASN A 433 26.18 4.36 2.82
CA ASN A 433 26.76 3.21 2.13
C ASN A 433 27.33 3.56 0.75
N SER A 434 26.85 4.64 0.16
CA SER A 434 27.24 5.10 -1.17
C SER A 434 28.64 5.69 -1.11
N ARG A 435 29.55 5.12 -1.90
CA ARG A 435 30.90 5.67 -2.09
C ARG A 435 31.01 6.62 -3.29
N THR A 436 29.93 6.81 -4.05
CA THR A 436 29.96 7.46 -5.37
C THR A 436 29.02 8.64 -5.52
N ALA A 437 27.86 8.65 -4.85
CA ALA A 437 26.97 9.80 -4.86
C ALA A 437 27.50 10.91 -3.96
N SER A 438 27.52 12.14 -4.47
CA SER A 438 27.93 13.35 -3.75
C SER A 438 26.77 14.31 -3.46
N THR A 439 25.60 14.06 -4.07
CA THR A 439 24.37 14.86 -3.91
C THR A 439 23.14 13.95 -3.73
N ALA A 440 22.06 14.49 -3.15
CA ALA A 440 20.80 13.75 -3.00
C ALA A 440 20.24 13.29 -4.36
N VAL A 441 20.31 14.15 -5.38
CA VAL A 441 19.90 13.84 -6.75
C VAL A 441 20.63 12.62 -7.29
N GLU A 442 21.96 12.62 -7.20
CA GLU A 442 22.79 11.50 -7.68
C GLU A 442 22.42 10.21 -6.96
N LEU A 443 22.26 10.27 -5.64
CA LEU A 443 21.89 9.12 -4.82
C LEU A 443 20.54 8.55 -5.24
N VAL A 444 19.51 9.39 -5.35
CA VAL A 444 18.17 8.94 -5.73
C VAL A 444 18.18 8.39 -7.15
N ASN A 445 18.86 9.05 -8.10
CA ASN A 445 18.95 8.56 -9.48
C ASN A 445 19.69 7.22 -9.58
N GLN A 446 20.82 7.07 -8.88
CA GLN A 446 21.54 5.79 -8.80
C GLN A 446 20.65 4.70 -8.20
N THR A 447 19.98 4.97 -7.08
CA THR A 447 19.07 4.02 -6.43
C THR A 447 17.90 3.61 -7.32
N MET A 448 17.28 4.57 -8.00
CA MET A 448 16.18 4.30 -8.93
C MET A 448 16.63 3.41 -10.08
N LYS A 449 17.76 3.74 -10.72
CA LYS A 449 18.29 3.03 -11.89
C LYS A 449 18.86 1.65 -11.54
N GLN A 450 19.60 1.55 -10.44
CA GLN A 450 20.34 0.34 -10.08
C GLN A 450 19.53 -0.64 -9.23
N LYS A 451 18.45 -0.16 -8.59
CA LYS A 451 17.67 -1.00 -7.67
C LYS A 451 16.18 -1.01 -7.96
N LEU A 452 15.49 0.14 -7.88
CA LEU A 452 14.03 0.14 -7.91
C LEU A 452 13.45 -0.29 -9.26
N ILE A 453 13.90 0.34 -10.35
CA ILE A 453 13.46 0.03 -11.72
C ILE A 453 13.77 -1.43 -12.07
N PRO A 454 14.99 -1.96 -11.85
CA PRO A 454 15.26 -3.38 -12.07
C PRO A 454 14.34 -4.33 -11.29
N GLU A 455 14.14 -4.08 -9.99
CA GLU A 455 13.31 -4.94 -9.14
C GLU A 455 11.85 -4.95 -9.64
N VAL A 456 11.29 -3.79 -10.00
CA VAL A 456 9.92 -3.70 -10.54
C VAL A 456 9.80 -4.30 -11.94
N LEU A 457 10.77 -4.06 -12.82
CA LEU A 457 10.79 -4.64 -14.16
C LEU A 457 10.85 -6.17 -14.09
N ALA A 458 11.70 -6.72 -13.23
CA ALA A 458 11.78 -8.16 -13.00
C ALA A 458 10.44 -8.71 -12.48
N ASP A 459 9.84 -8.08 -11.46
CA ASP A 459 8.54 -8.51 -10.91
C ASP A 459 7.42 -8.46 -11.98
N LEU A 460 7.35 -7.40 -12.78
CA LEU A 460 6.37 -7.29 -13.86
C LEU A 460 6.57 -8.35 -14.94
N ARG A 461 7.81 -8.62 -15.37
CA ARG A 461 8.09 -9.70 -16.33
C ARG A 461 7.57 -11.04 -15.83
N MET A 462 7.85 -11.34 -14.56
CA MET A 462 7.42 -12.57 -13.90
C MET A 462 5.90 -12.69 -13.83
N VAL A 463 5.22 -11.63 -13.41
CA VAL A 463 3.75 -11.62 -13.33
C VAL A 463 3.10 -11.74 -14.68
N LEU A 464 3.59 -10.99 -15.67
CA LEU A 464 3.04 -11.07 -17.00
C LEU A 464 3.17 -12.51 -17.48
N GLN A 465 4.36 -13.11 -17.42
CA GLN A 465 4.60 -14.52 -17.78
C GLN A 465 3.60 -15.49 -17.14
N GLU A 466 3.20 -15.26 -15.88
CA GLU A 466 2.25 -16.12 -15.18
C GLU A 466 0.79 -15.93 -15.62
N LEU A 467 0.41 -14.74 -16.08
CA LEU A 467 -0.99 -14.39 -16.37
C LEU A 467 -1.43 -14.68 -17.83
N ASP A 468 -0.59 -15.33 -18.66
CA ASP A 468 -0.83 -15.74 -20.07
C ASP A 468 -1.24 -14.63 -21.09
N LYS A 469 -1.59 -13.40 -20.65
CA LYS A 469 -2.04 -12.27 -21.49
C LYS A 469 -1.22 -11.00 -21.29
N HIS A 470 0.08 -11.08 -21.57
CA HIS A 470 1.08 -10.06 -21.23
C HIS A 470 0.74 -8.65 -21.73
N ARG A 471 0.50 -8.50 -23.04
CA ARG A 471 0.25 -7.19 -23.67
C ARG A 471 -1.07 -6.55 -23.21
N ALA A 472 -2.12 -7.35 -23.06
CA ALA A 472 -3.44 -6.84 -22.65
C ALA A 472 -3.41 -6.33 -21.20
N HIS A 473 -2.77 -7.08 -20.30
CA HIS A 473 -2.67 -6.67 -18.90
C HIS A 473 -1.74 -5.46 -18.70
N LEU A 474 -0.63 -5.41 -19.43
CA LEU A 474 0.26 -4.25 -19.39
C LEU A 474 -0.43 -2.98 -19.90
N ARG A 475 -1.23 -3.10 -20.97
CA ARG A 475 -2.04 -1.99 -21.47
C ARG A 475 -3.03 -1.48 -20.43
N LEU A 476 -3.68 -2.36 -19.66
CA LEU A 476 -4.55 -1.95 -18.56
C LEU A 476 -3.77 -1.20 -17.47
N LEU A 477 -2.56 -1.65 -17.12
CA LEU A 477 -1.71 -0.92 -16.17
C LEU A 477 -1.32 0.48 -16.67
N LEU A 478 -1.09 0.63 -17.97
CA LEU A 478 -0.81 1.93 -18.60
C LEU A 478 -2.06 2.82 -18.67
N GLU A 479 -3.24 2.24 -18.91
CA GLU A 479 -4.51 2.98 -18.88
C GLU A 479 -4.84 3.52 -17.48
N LEU A 480 -4.37 2.87 -16.41
CA LEU A 480 -4.47 3.42 -15.05
C LEU A 480 -3.68 4.71 -14.86
N LEU A 481 -2.62 4.94 -15.66
CA LEU A 481 -1.81 6.16 -15.61
C LEU A 481 -2.51 7.36 -16.24
N ASP A 482 -3.54 7.13 -17.07
CA ASP A 482 -4.28 8.20 -17.70
C ASP A 482 -5.33 8.75 -16.72
N PRO A 483 -5.14 9.97 -16.17
CA PRO A 483 -6.09 10.58 -15.26
C PRO A 483 -7.44 10.92 -15.93
N LEU A 484 -7.55 10.79 -17.26
CA LEU A 484 -8.77 11.03 -18.02
C LEU A 484 -9.56 9.75 -18.30
N ALA A 485 -8.86 8.66 -18.61
CA ALA A 485 -9.45 7.40 -19.00
C ALA A 485 -9.74 6.50 -17.80
N GLY A 486 -8.72 6.21 -16.98
CA GLY A 486 -8.79 5.19 -15.93
C GLY A 486 -9.22 3.81 -16.44
N VAL A 487 -9.37 2.84 -15.53
CA VAL A 487 -9.74 1.46 -15.85
C VAL A 487 -10.93 0.99 -15.04
N GLU A 488 -11.88 0.29 -15.67
CA GLU A 488 -12.97 -0.36 -14.92
C GLU A 488 -12.40 -1.49 -14.04
N PRO A 489 -12.71 -1.53 -12.73
CA PRO A 489 -12.16 -2.54 -11.81
C PRO A 489 -12.32 -3.98 -12.32
N ALA A 490 -13.48 -4.31 -12.90
CA ALA A 490 -13.79 -5.65 -13.41
C ALA A 490 -12.91 -6.12 -14.59
N LYS A 491 -12.20 -5.20 -15.27
CA LYS A 491 -11.27 -5.53 -16.36
C LYS A 491 -9.88 -5.87 -15.85
N LEU A 492 -9.54 -5.44 -14.63
CA LEU A 492 -8.22 -5.63 -14.06
C LEU A 492 -8.08 -7.07 -13.54
N PRO A 493 -6.99 -7.79 -13.86
CA PRO A 493 -6.71 -9.09 -13.26
C PRO A 493 -6.69 -8.99 -11.73
N GLN A 494 -7.28 -9.98 -11.05
CA GLN A 494 -7.38 -9.98 -9.58
C GLN A 494 -6.02 -9.81 -8.89
N ALA A 495 -4.93 -10.35 -9.46
CA ALA A 495 -3.58 -10.14 -8.94
C ALA A 495 -3.17 -8.66 -8.89
N PHE A 496 -3.49 -7.88 -9.94
CA PHE A 496 -3.21 -6.46 -9.98
C PHE A 496 -4.17 -5.64 -9.12
N GLU A 497 -5.45 -6.02 -9.05
CA GLU A 497 -6.40 -5.42 -8.10
C GLU A 497 -5.90 -5.57 -6.65
N MET A 498 -5.36 -6.74 -6.33
CA MET A 498 -4.81 -7.03 -5.01
C MET A 498 -3.53 -6.23 -4.72
N LEU A 499 -2.63 -6.14 -5.69
CA LEU A 499 -1.40 -5.34 -5.59
C LEU A 499 -1.71 -3.85 -5.42
N LEU A 500 -2.61 -3.32 -6.26
CA LEU A 500 -2.89 -1.88 -6.38
C LEU A 500 -3.88 -1.35 -5.33
N GLY A 501 -4.31 -2.18 -4.38
CA GLY A 501 -5.36 -1.83 -3.41
C GLY A 501 -5.12 -0.55 -2.60
N SER A 502 -3.88 -0.12 -2.38
CA SER A 502 -3.56 1.20 -1.81
C SER A 502 -2.94 2.19 -2.80
N PHE A 503 -2.66 1.78 -4.03
CA PHE A 503 -1.98 2.59 -5.05
C PHE A 503 -2.95 3.22 -6.05
N ALA A 504 -4.16 2.67 -6.15
CA ALA A 504 -5.21 3.17 -7.03
C ALA A 504 -6.37 3.78 -6.24
N THR A 505 -6.97 4.86 -6.77
CA THR A 505 -8.25 5.37 -6.27
C THR A 505 -9.36 5.14 -7.28
N GLU A 506 -10.55 4.90 -6.75
CA GLU A 506 -11.76 4.80 -7.55
C GLU A 506 -12.43 6.17 -7.64
N ARG A 507 -12.68 6.65 -8.86
CA ARG A 507 -13.41 7.90 -9.14
C ARG A 507 -14.40 7.66 -10.27
N GLY A 508 -15.69 7.84 -10.00
CA GLY A 508 -16.74 7.62 -11.00
C GLY A 508 -16.78 6.19 -11.56
N GLY A 509 -16.52 5.17 -10.74
CA GLY A 509 -16.53 3.76 -11.15
C GLY A 509 -15.30 3.30 -11.93
N ARG A 510 -14.22 4.11 -11.95
CA ARG A 510 -12.96 3.80 -12.62
C ARG A 510 -11.78 3.94 -11.66
N LEU A 511 -10.80 3.07 -11.80
CA LEU A 511 -9.54 3.09 -11.08
C LEU A 511 -8.51 3.96 -11.80
N TYR A 512 -7.75 4.71 -11.02
CA TYR A 512 -6.65 5.55 -11.47
C TYR A 512 -5.44 5.29 -10.57
N LEU A 513 -4.24 5.24 -11.15
CA LEU A 513 -3.02 5.12 -10.37
C LEU A 513 -2.57 6.51 -9.89
N ASP A 514 -2.68 6.74 -8.58
CA ASP A 514 -2.33 8.03 -7.98
C ASP A 514 -0.92 8.06 -7.37
N ASN A 515 -0.19 6.93 -7.38
CA ASN A 515 1.16 6.89 -6.87
C ASN A 515 2.18 7.37 -7.95
N PRO A 516 2.83 8.54 -7.76
CA PRO A 516 3.74 9.10 -8.77
C PRO A 516 4.96 8.22 -9.01
N LEU A 517 5.48 7.56 -7.96
CA LEU A 517 6.65 6.69 -8.05
C LEU A 517 6.38 5.49 -8.97
N LEU A 518 5.31 4.75 -8.71
CA LEU A 518 4.90 3.62 -9.52
C LEU A 518 4.51 4.06 -10.92
N ALA A 519 3.85 5.21 -11.07
CA ALA A 519 3.54 5.77 -12.37
C ALA A 519 4.80 6.06 -13.19
N GLN A 520 5.82 6.68 -12.58
CA GLN A 520 7.10 6.93 -13.24
C GLN A 520 7.81 5.63 -13.60
N VAL A 521 7.90 4.69 -12.65
CA VAL A 521 8.54 3.39 -12.90
C VAL A 521 7.81 2.65 -14.04
N LEU A 522 6.48 2.61 -14.03
CA LEU A 522 5.68 2.00 -15.09
C LEU A 522 5.94 2.64 -16.45
N LYS A 523 5.91 3.98 -16.55
CA LYS A 523 6.23 4.70 -17.81
C LYS A 523 7.61 4.34 -18.37
N VAL A 524 8.56 4.11 -17.47
CA VAL A 524 9.97 3.94 -17.77
C VAL A 524 10.30 2.49 -18.14
N VAL A 525 9.62 1.53 -17.55
CA VAL A 525 9.77 0.10 -17.88
C VAL A 525 8.93 -0.32 -19.08
N THR A 526 8.13 0.59 -19.64
CA THR A 526 7.30 0.33 -20.82
C THR A 526 7.68 1.18 -22.04
N THR A 527 7.65 0.58 -23.22
CA THR A 527 7.80 1.27 -24.51
C THR A 527 6.52 1.99 -24.92
N GLU A 528 6.61 2.90 -25.90
CA GLU A 528 5.44 3.53 -26.53
C GLU A 528 4.49 2.51 -27.18
N SER A 529 5.02 1.37 -27.65
CA SER A 529 4.21 0.26 -28.19
C SER A 529 3.44 -0.52 -27.11
N GLY A 530 3.65 -0.21 -25.83
CA GLY A 530 2.99 -0.89 -24.70
C GLY A 530 3.61 -2.24 -24.37
N GLU A 531 4.92 -2.40 -24.56
CA GLU A 531 5.70 -3.58 -24.20
C GLU A 531 6.67 -3.26 -23.08
N LEU A 532 7.17 -4.27 -22.37
CA LEU A 532 8.24 -4.03 -21.39
C LEU A 532 9.57 -3.81 -22.13
N VAL A 533 10.40 -2.91 -21.62
CA VAL A 533 11.77 -2.72 -22.13
C VAL A 533 12.60 -3.99 -21.96
N ASP A 534 13.53 -4.26 -22.89
CA ASP A 534 14.38 -5.47 -22.87
C ASP A 534 15.55 -5.34 -21.89
N SER A 535 16.14 -4.15 -21.75
CA SER A 535 17.20 -3.87 -20.79
C SER A 535 17.02 -2.49 -20.15
N ILE A 536 17.47 -2.36 -18.91
CA ILE A 536 17.51 -1.10 -18.16
C ILE A 536 18.48 -0.11 -18.82
N ASP A 537 19.47 -0.60 -19.57
CA ASP A 537 20.40 0.29 -20.30
C ASP A 537 19.70 1.07 -21.42
N THR A 538 18.58 0.57 -21.93
CA THR A 538 17.75 1.25 -22.93
C THR A 538 16.81 2.29 -22.32
N VAL A 539 16.69 2.30 -20.99
CA VAL A 539 15.81 3.20 -20.27
C VAL A 539 16.43 4.59 -20.19
N GLN A 540 15.84 5.54 -20.91
CA GLN A 540 16.11 6.96 -20.72
C GLN A 540 15.44 7.44 -19.44
N TRP A 541 16.08 7.20 -18.29
CA TRP A 541 15.71 7.85 -17.04
C TRP A 541 16.27 9.28 -17.02
N SER A 542 15.59 10.19 -17.71
CA SER A 542 15.89 11.62 -17.65
C SER A 542 15.09 12.27 -16.52
N SER A 543 15.31 11.84 -15.29
CA SER A 543 14.90 12.65 -14.14
C SER A 543 15.85 13.83 -14.04
N SER A 544 15.64 14.88 -14.84
CA SER A 544 16.38 16.12 -14.66
C SER A 544 16.07 16.68 -13.28
N VAL A 545 17.07 17.25 -12.61
CA VAL A 545 16.89 17.99 -11.33
C VAL A 545 15.75 19.00 -11.46
N MET A 546 15.68 19.63 -12.63
CA MET A 546 14.65 20.58 -12.99
C MET A 546 13.24 19.96 -12.96
N LEU A 547 13.03 18.75 -13.50
CA LEU A 547 11.73 18.07 -13.49
C LEU A 547 11.19 17.92 -12.05
N ARG A 548 12.01 17.40 -11.14
CA ARG A 548 11.60 17.18 -9.74
C ARG A 548 11.39 18.49 -9.00
N ALA A 549 12.34 19.41 -9.11
CA ALA A 549 12.23 20.72 -8.50
C ALA A 549 10.97 21.46 -8.95
N LEU A 550 10.59 21.38 -10.22
CA LEU A 550 9.36 21.98 -10.75
C LEU A 550 8.09 21.29 -10.26
N ILE A 551 8.09 19.96 -10.12
CA ILE A 551 6.96 19.23 -9.52
C ILE A 551 6.75 19.70 -8.08
N VAL A 552 7.81 19.72 -7.26
CA VAL A 552 7.72 20.14 -5.85
C VAL A 552 7.36 21.63 -5.73
N LEU A 553 7.95 22.50 -6.56
CA LEU A 553 7.58 23.90 -6.63
C LEU A 553 6.09 24.08 -6.93
N GLY A 554 5.56 23.35 -7.92
CA GLY A 554 4.15 23.39 -8.26
C GLY A 554 3.23 22.88 -7.15
N GLU A 555 3.65 21.86 -6.37
CA GLU A 555 2.93 21.41 -5.18
C GLU A 555 2.89 22.51 -4.11
N ARG A 556 4.03 23.13 -3.80
CA ARG A 556 4.09 24.25 -2.84
C ARG A 556 3.24 25.43 -3.31
N CYS A 557 3.18 25.71 -4.62
CA CYS A 557 2.29 26.71 -5.18
C CYS A 557 0.79 26.37 -5.03
N LYS A 558 0.42 25.08 -4.98
CA LYS A 558 -0.97 24.64 -4.74
C LYS A 558 -1.36 24.63 -3.26
N ASN A 559 -0.40 24.65 -2.35
CA ASN A 559 -0.66 24.54 -0.92
C ASN A 559 -1.59 25.69 -0.45
N PRO A 560 -2.68 25.38 0.30
CA PRO A 560 -3.54 26.40 0.91
C PRO A 560 -2.79 27.40 1.79
N GLU A 561 -1.71 26.93 2.44
CA GLU A 561 -0.87 27.73 3.33
C GLU A 561 0.25 28.48 2.60
N PHE A 562 0.20 28.58 1.26
CA PHE A 562 1.21 29.25 0.45
C PHE A 562 1.71 30.60 1.02
N ASN A 563 0.80 31.36 1.64
CA ASN A 563 1.09 32.67 2.24
C ASN A 563 2.09 32.62 3.41
N SER A 564 2.36 31.45 3.99
CA SER A 564 3.37 31.27 5.05
C SER A 564 4.80 31.22 4.50
N TYR A 565 4.98 30.88 3.21
CA TYR A 565 6.29 30.68 2.59
C TYR A 565 6.90 31.97 2.05
N LYS A 566 7.53 32.78 2.93
CA LYS A 566 8.16 34.06 2.54
C LYS A 566 9.21 33.91 1.43
N ASP A 567 10.06 32.89 1.50
CA ASP A 567 11.09 32.63 0.49
C ASP A 567 10.48 32.29 -0.89
N LEU A 568 9.36 31.56 -0.89
CA LEU A 568 8.64 31.21 -2.11
C LEU A 568 7.97 32.44 -2.75
N HIS A 569 7.43 33.34 -1.93
CA HIS A 569 6.94 34.63 -2.41
C HIS A 569 8.04 35.46 -3.08
N SER A 570 9.19 35.60 -2.41
CA SER A 570 10.35 36.32 -2.97
C SER A 570 10.77 35.70 -4.30
N LEU A 571 10.89 34.37 -4.37
CA LEU A 571 11.27 33.67 -5.60
C LEU A 571 10.35 34.01 -6.77
N LEU A 572 9.03 34.00 -6.58
CA LEU A 572 8.09 34.33 -7.64
C LEU A 572 8.15 35.82 -8.05
N GLU A 573 8.45 36.73 -7.11
CA GLU A 573 8.65 38.15 -7.41
C GLU A 573 9.93 38.38 -8.22
N ASP A 574 11.01 37.68 -7.88
CA ASP A 574 12.25 37.70 -8.65
C ASP A 574 12.04 37.14 -10.07
N MET A 575 11.30 36.04 -10.20
CA MET A 575 10.94 35.44 -11.49
C MET A 575 10.09 36.39 -12.35
N ALA A 576 9.09 37.05 -11.75
CA ALA A 576 8.27 38.04 -12.44
C ALA A 576 9.13 39.22 -12.94
N SER A 577 10.04 39.70 -12.08
CA SER A 577 10.98 40.78 -12.40
C SER A 577 11.93 40.39 -13.54
N ALA A 578 12.45 39.16 -13.53
CA ALA A 578 13.34 38.65 -14.57
C ALA A 578 12.63 38.52 -15.94
N LEU A 579 11.38 38.03 -15.94
CA LEU A 579 10.58 37.94 -17.16
C LEU A 579 10.32 39.33 -17.77
N ALA A 580 10.12 40.35 -16.93
CA ALA A 580 9.80 41.73 -17.33
C ALA A 580 8.56 41.81 -18.23
N LEU A 581 7.57 40.96 -17.96
CA LEU A 581 6.27 40.94 -18.65
C LEU A 581 5.23 41.69 -17.82
N THR A 582 4.30 42.36 -18.49
CA THR A 582 3.08 42.83 -17.83
C THR A 582 2.24 41.61 -17.40
N PRO A 583 1.34 41.75 -16.40
CA PRO A 583 0.45 40.65 -15.99
C PRO A 583 -0.32 40.04 -17.18
N ASP A 584 -0.87 40.90 -18.03
CA ASP A 584 -1.55 40.50 -19.27
C ASP A 584 -0.62 39.82 -20.28
N GLY A 585 0.62 40.31 -20.42
CA GLY A 585 1.63 39.72 -21.29
C GLY A 585 2.05 38.33 -20.81
N LEU A 586 2.12 38.12 -19.49
CA LEU A 586 2.41 36.83 -18.89
C LEU A 586 1.31 35.80 -19.17
N LEU A 587 0.05 36.18 -18.98
CA LEU A 587 -1.10 35.28 -19.21
C LEU A 587 -1.33 34.94 -20.68
N LYS A 588 -0.84 35.78 -21.61
CA LYS A 588 -0.89 35.55 -23.05
C LYS A 588 0.37 34.87 -23.60
N ALA A 589 1.37 34.63 -22.77
CA ALA A 589 2.60 34.01 -23.22
C ALA A 589 2.31 32.58 -23.72
N ASP A 590 2.97 32.19 -24.83
CA ASP A 590 2.72 30.90 -25.48
C ASP A 590 2.98 29.73 -24.52
N TRP A 591 4.04 29.81 -23.72
CA TRP A 591 4.38 28.79 -22.72
C TRP A 591 3.34 28.66 -21.61
N PHE A 592 2.72 29.77 -21.18
CA PHE A 592 1.65 29.76 -20.18
C PHE A 592 0.40 29.12 -20.77
N THR A 593 0.00 29.60 -21.95
CA THR A 593 -1.20 29.14 -22.66
C THR A 593 -1.08 27.65 -22.98
N HIS A 594 0.10 27.18 -23.40
CA HIS A 594 0.37 25.77 -23.67
C HIS A 594 0.13 24.88 -22.45
N VAL A 595 0.60 25.31 -21.26
CA VAL A 595 0.36 24.57 -20.01
C VAL A 595 -1.10 24.67 -19.58
N LEU A 596 -1.70 25.86 -19.64
CA LEU A 596 -3.08 26.10 -19.24
C LEU A 596 -4.07 25.27 -20.05
N ASP A 597 -3.87 25.20 -21.37
CA ASP A 597 -4.72 24.49 -22.32
C ASP A 597 -4.38 23.00 -22.45
N HIS A 598 -3.36 22.52 -21.72
CA HIS A 598 -3.00 21.11 -21.73
C HIS A 598 -4.16 20.22 -21.27
N ARG A 599 -4.30 19.04 -21.87
CA ARG A 599 -5.39 18.08 -21.57
C ARG A 599 -5.50 17.67 -20.09
N TYR A 600 -4.42 17.78 -19.32
CA TYR A 600 -4.41 17.47 -17.89
C TYR A 600 -4.93 18.62 -17.01
N ASN A 601 -5.01 19.82 -17.57
CA ASN A 601 -5.54 20.99 -16.89
C ASN A 601 -6.99 21.29 -17.31
N SER A 602 -7.42 20.82 -18.48
CA SER A 602 -8.77 21.05 -19.00
C SER A 602 -9.90 20.45 -18.13
N ARG A 603 -9.64 19.40 -17.34
CA ARG A 603 -10.59 18.88 -16.32
C ARG A 603 -10.46 19.63 -15.00
N GLY A 604 -11.03 20.82 -14.93
CA GLY A 604 -11.27 21.54 -13.67
C GLY A 604 -10.13 22.42 -13.17
N SER A 605 -8.84 22.06 -13.37
CA SER A 605 -7.72 22.92 -12.92
C SER A 605 -7.68 24.25 -13.69
N LYS A 606 -7.86 24.20 -15.02
CA LYS A 606 -8.04 25.39 -15.87
C LYS A 606 -9.27 26.18 -15.43
N ALA A 607 -10.42 25.53 -15.31
CA ALA A 607 -11.66 26.20 -14.91
C ALA A 607 -11.53 26.89 -13.53
N ASN A 608 -10.86 26.25 -12.58
CA ASN A 608 -10.57 26.80 -11.26
C ASN A 608 -9.66 28.04 -11.35
N PHE A 609 -8.59 27.97 -12.14
CA PHE A 609 -7.74 29.14 -12.40
C PHE A 609 -8.54 30.29 -13.03
N GLU A 610 -9.27 29.99 -14.10
CA GLU A 610 -10.10 30.93 -14.85
C GLU A 610 -11.15 31.62 -13.97
N GLN A 611 -11.83 30.86 -13.12
CA GLN A 611 -12.93 31.34 -12.29
C GLN A 611 -12.44 32.09 -11.04
N ASN A 612 -11.42 31.57 -10.36
CA ASN A 612 -11.08 32.02 -9.01
C ASN A 612 -9.81 32.88 -8.95
N TYR A 613 -8.93 32.80 -9.95
CA TYR A 613 -7.59 33.38 -9.85
C TYR A 613 -7.19 34.26 -11.03
N ARG A 614 -7.83 34.14 -12.20
CA ARG A 614 -7.48 34.93 -13.40
C ARG A 614 -7.55 36.44 -13.15
N ALA A 615 -8.59 36.92 -12.48
CA ALA A 615 -8.73 38.36 -12.19
C ALA A 615 -7.59 38.89 -11.31
N GLN A 616 -7.12 38.09 -10.35
CA GLN A 616 -5.96 38.45 -9.51
C GLN A 616 -4.65 38.36 -10.31
N ALA A 617 -4.49 37.34 -11.15
CA ALA A 617 -3.32 37.17 -12.01
C ALA A 617 -3.19 38.28 -13.08
N GLN A 618 -4.29 38.93 -13.46
CA GLN A 618 -4.28 40.12 -14.32
C GLN A 618 -3.79 41.39 -13.60
N GLN A 619 -3.77 41.39 -12.27
CA GLN A 619 -3.29 42.51 -11.46
C GLN A 619 -1.89 42.26 -10.90
N ASP A 620 -1.59 41.01 -10.55
CA ASP A 620 -0.34 40.58 -9.93
C ASP A 620 0.31 39.43 -10.73
N PRO A 621 1.47 39.66 -11.39
CA PRO A 621 2.14 38.62 -12.16
C PRO A 621 2.62 37.46 -11.29
N LYS A 622 2.80 37.67 -9.98
CA LYS A 622 3.14 36.61 -9.01
C LYS A 622 2.04 35.57 -8.90
N VAL A 623 0.78 36.00 -8.88
CA VAL A 623 -0.38 35.09 -8.85
C VAL A 623 -0.43 34.29 -10.15
N GLY A 624 -0.13 34.94 -11.28
CA GLY A 624 0.04 34.26 -12.57
C GLY A 624 1.12 33.17 -12.51
N LEU A 625 2.33 33.50 -12.06
CA LEU A 625 3.44 32.54 -11.95
C LEU A 625 3.17 31.41 -10.97
N ARG A 626 2.52 31.69 -9.83
CA ARG A 626 2.10 30.65 -8.89
C ARG A 626 1.22 29.61 -9.59
N TRP A 627 0.21 30.08 -10.31
CA TRP A 627 -0.71 29.18 -11.00
C TRP A 627 -0.10 28.50 -12.22
N PHE A 628 0.83 29.16 -12.91
CA PHE A 628 1.61 28.51 -13.95
C PHE A 628 2.34 27.27 -13.42
N HIS A 629 3.12 27.40 -12.33
CA HIS A 629 3.85 26.26 -11.76
C HIS A 629 2.89 25.18 -11.20
N ALA A 630 1.79 25.59 -10.57
CA ALA A 630 0.75 24.68 -10.11
C ALA A 630 0.13 23.84 -11.24
N LEU A 631 -0.09 24.45 -12.42
CA LEU A 631 -0.63 23.79 -13.61
C LEU A 631 0.43 22.98 -14.36
N LEU A 632 1.67 23.48 -14.42
CA LEU A 632 2.81 22.79 -15.02
C LEU A 632 3.07 21.46 -14.31
N ARG A 633 2.99 21.44 -12.98
CA ARG A 633 3.08 20.21 -12.18
C ARG A 633 2.13 19.12 -12.68
N ASN A 634 0.91 19.45 -13.09
CA ASN A 634 -0.02 18.42 -13.60
C ASN A 634 0.51 17.75 -14.87
N VAL A 635 1.12 18.53 -15.77
CA VAL A 635 1.76 18.00 -16.98
C VAL A 635 2.99 17.17 -16.63
N LEU A 636 3.84 17.68 -15.74
CA LEU A 636 5.07 16.99 -15.34
C LEU A 636 4.81 15.70 -14.55
N SER A 637 3.78 15.65 -13.70
CA SER A 637 3.45 14.44 -12.93
C SER A 637 2.74 13.38 -13.76
N HIS A 638 1.84 13.78 -14.67
CA HIS A 638 0.93 12.85 -15.34
C HIS A 638 1.20 12.61 -16.83
N GLY A 639 1.90 13.53 -17.50
CA GLY A 639 2.21 13.40 -18.93
C GLY A 639 3.14 12.23 -19.26
N SER A 640 3.05 11.77 -20.51
CA SER A 640 4.04 10.88 -21.12
C SER A 640 5.43 11.53 -21.08
N ILE A 641 6.50 10.73 -21.23
CA ILE A 641 7.88 11.24 -21.24
C ILE A 641 8.05 12.34 -22.31
N VAL A 642 7.43 12.16 -23.48
CA VAL A 642 7.44 13.15 -24.56
C VAL A 642 6.70 14.44 -24.17
N GLU A 643 5.52 14.34 -23.54
CA GLU A 643 4.80 15.52 -23.04
C GLU A 643 5.58 16.26 -21.94
N GLN A 644 6.22 15.53 -21.03
CA GLN A 644 7.07 16.09 -19.99
C GLN A 644 8.27 16.84 -20.59
N GLN A 645 8.97 16.21 -21.53
CA GLN A 645 10.13 16.82 -22.18
C GLN A 645 9.73 18.06 -22.98
N LYS A 646 8.62 17.99 -23.72
CA LYS A 646 8.06 19.14 -24.41
C LYS A 646 7.73 20.26 -23.43
N ALA A 647 7.07 19.97 -22.31
CA ALA A 647 6.77 20.98 -21.30
C ALA A 647 8.04 21.65 -20.72
N LEU A 648 9.13 20.90 -20.57
CA LEU A 648 10.43 21.44 -20.15
C LEU A 648 11.10 22.28 -21.25
N GLU A 649 10.98 21.90 -22.52
CA GLU A 649 11.49 22.68 -23.66
C GLU A 649 10.73 24.01 -23.85
N PHE A 650 9.43 24.02 -23.58
CA PHE A 650 8.61 25.24 -23.56
C PHE A 650 8.81 26.08 -22.30
N TYR A 651 9.54 25.59 -21.28
CA TYR A 651 9.78 26.34 -20.06
C TYR A 651 10.67 27.56 -20.35
N PRO A 652 10.30 28.77 -19.89
CA PRO A 652 11.00 29.99 -20.28
C PRO A 652 12.49 29.95 -19.91
N PRO A 653 13.44 30.28 -20.82
CA PRO A 653 14.87 30.25 -20.52
C PRO A 653 15.26 31.11 -19.31
N LYS A 654 14.65 32.30 -19.19
CA LYS A 654 14.84 33.19 -18.03
C LYS A 654 14.42 32.56 -16.70
N LEU A 655 13.42 31.68 -16.70
CA LEU A 655 13.03 30.94 -15.50
C LEU A 655 13.93 29.72 -15.30
N ALA A 656 14.44 29.12 -16.38
CA ALA A 656 15.41 28.02 -16.31
C ALA A 656 16.71 28.45 -15.61
N ASP A 657 17.13 29.71 -15.75
CA ASP A 657 18.30 30.26 -15.03
C ASP A 657 18.16 30.17 -13.50
N PHE A 658 16.94 30.21 -12.96
CA PHE A 658 16.68 30.03 -11.53
C PHE A 658 16.87 28.57 -11.07
N HIS A 659 16.75 27.59 -11.98
CA HIS A 659 17.14 26.21 -11.73
C HIS A 659 18.66 26.05 -11.81
N SER A 660 19.28 26.55 -12.87
CA SER A 660 20.72 26.43 -13.11
C SER A 660 21.55 27.08 -11.99
N SER A 661 21.02 28.13 -11.35
CA SER A 661 21.63 28.79 -10.18
C SER A 661 21.37 28.09 -8.85
N GLY A 662 20.55 27.02 -8.81
CA GLY A 662 20.15 26.32 -7.59
C GLY A 662 19.16 27.09 -6.70
N ARG A 663 18.68 28.26 -7.12
CA ARG A 663 17.82 29.13 -6.30
C ARG A 663 16.47 28.49 -6.00
N ILE A 664 15.88 27.77 -6.97
CA ILE A 664 14.63 27.04 -6.76
C ILE A 664 14.82 25.92 -5.73
N ASN A 665 15.87 25.12 -5.87
CA ASN A 665 16.17 24.02 -4.94
C ASN A 665 16.36 24.56 -3.52
N ASN A 666 17.12 25.65 -3.36
CA ASN A 666 17.32 26.29 -2.06
C ASN A 666 16.01 26.74 -1.41
N VAL A 667 15.11 27.36 -2.19
CA VAL A 667 13.81 27.82 -1.68
C VAL A 667 12.92 26.63 -1.32
N VAL A 668 12.85 25.61 -2.18
CA VAL A 668 12.09 24.40 -1.92
C VAL A 668 12.60 23.68 -0.67
N THR A 669 13.91 23.48 -0.51
CA THR A 669 14.49 22.89 0.70
C THR A 669 14.10 23.67 1.96
N LYS A 670 14.16 25.00 1.93
CA LYS A 670 13.74 25.84 3.07
C LYS A 670 12.27 25.68 3.44
N THR A 671 11.39 25.37 2.48
CA THR A 671 9.98 25.10 2.79
C THR A 671 9.77 23.86 3.68
N TYR A 672 10.71 22.92 3.68
CA TYR A 672 10.69 21.75 4.57
C TYR A 672 11.43 21.98 5.90
N GLY A 673 12.34 22.97 5.96
CA GLY A 673 13.11 23.30 7.17
C GLY A 673 12.44 24.31 8.10
N THR A 674 11.28 24.87 7.72
CA THR A 674 10.57 25.86 8.53
C THR A 674 9.42 25.15 9.25
N PRO A 675 9.46 24.94 10.58
CA PRO A 675 8.41 24.21 11.28
C PRO A 675 7.07 24.92 11.10
N MET A 676 6.09 24.21 10.53
CA MET A 676 4.73 24.70 10.36
C MET A 676 4.14 25.08 11.74
N PRO A 677 3.50 26.25 11.89
CA PRO A 677 2.74 26.56 13.09
C PRO A 677 1.65 25.50 13.28
N LYS A 678 1.64 24.85 14.45
CA LYS A 678 0.68 23.78 14.77
C LYS A 678 -0.75 24.25 14.53
N MET A 679 -1.48 23.55 13.66
CA MET A 679 -2.84 23.86 13.22
C MET A 679 -3.91 23.79 14.34
N TYR A 680 -3.53 23.49 15.59
CA TYR A 680 -4.48 23.24 16.69
C TYR A 680 -4.75 24.43 17.63
N ASP A 681 -4.10 25.58 17.46
CA ASP A 681 -4.18 26.71 18.43
C ASP A 681 -4.96 27.96 17.96
N SER A 682 -5.82 27.86 16.93
CA SER A 682 -6.70 29.00 16.57
C SER A 682 -8.08 28.88 17.21
N PRO A 683 -8.47 29.80 18.14
CA PRO A 683 -9.80 29.81 18.73
C PRO A 683 -10.81 30.39 17.73
N MET A 684 -11.72 29.55 17.24
CA MET A 684 -12.89 30.03 16.51
C MET A 684 -13.73 30.98 17.40
N PRO A 685 -14.25 32.10 16.85
CA PRO A 685 -14.91 33.14 17.62
C PRO A 685 -16.21 32.62 18.26
N ARG A 686 -16.30 32.77 19.59
CA ARG A 686 -17.51 32.50 20.38
C ARG A 686 -18.66 33.42 19.93
N GLY A 687 -19.61 32.85 19.20
CA GLY A 687 -20.98 33.38 19.14
C GLY A 687 -21.66 33.18 20.49
N SER A 688 -22.14 34.27 21.08
CA SER A 688 -22.72 34.34 22.43
C SER A 688 -24.26 34.32 22.41
N LYS A 689 -24.83 33.88 23.54
CA LYS A 689 -26.25 33.92 24.01
C LYS A 689 -27.16 32.78 23.50
N ALA A 690 -28.00 32.11 24.29
CA ALA A 690 -28.40 32.16 25.71
C ALA A 690 -29.15 30.84 26.07
N PRO A 691 -29.37 30.52 27.37
CA PRO A 691 -29.82 29.20 27.82
C PRO A 691 -31.36 29.06 27.89
N GLY A 692 -31.88 27.91 27.46
CA GLY A 692 -33.28 27.52 27.64
C GLY A 692 -33.36 26.11 28.23
N ALA A 693 -33.91 26.01 29.44
CA ALA A 693 -34.19 24.78 30.17
C ALA A 693 -35.55 24.17 29.77
N LEU A 694 -35.78 22.91 30.23
CA LEU A 694 -36.95 22.00 30.10
C LEU A 694 -36.71 20.88 29.08
N ALA A 695 -37.02 19.60 29.30
CA ALA A 695 -37.50 18.84 30.46
C ALA A 695 -37.36 17.34 30.11
N ALA A 696 -37.49 16.49 31.12
CA ALA A 696 -37.31 15.04 31.10
C ALA A 696 -38.15 14.25 30.06
N ALA A 697 -37.58 13.16 29.53
CA ALA A 697 -38.32 11.95 29.15
C ALA A 697 -37.44 10.69 29.20
N THR A 698 -37.97 9.66 29.85
CA THR A 698 -37.47 8.33 30.20
C THR A 698 -37.31 7.41 28.96
N PRO A 699 -36.58 6.27 29.03
CA PRO A 699 -36.07 5.54 27.87
C PRO A 699 -37.06 4.50 27.36
N ARG A 700 -37.13 4.30 26.04
CA ARG A 700 -37.77 3.12 25.46
C ARG A 700 -37.16 2.67 24.13
N ALA A 701 -36.96 1.35 24.10
CA ALA A 701 -36.99 0.44 22.97
C ALA A 701 -35.79 0.41 22.01
N GLN A 702 -35.01 -0.66 22.20
CA GLN A 702 -34.17 -1.31 21.21
C GLN A 702 -34.92 -1.51 19.88
N PHE A 703 -34.30 -1.12 18.78
CA PHE A 703 -34.60 -1.63 17.44
C PHE A 703 -33.34 -2.23 16.84
N GLN A 704 -33.35 -3.56 16.68
CA GLN A 704 -32.44 -4.30 15.82
C GLN A 704 -32.79 -4.02 14.35
N PRO A 705 -31.80 -3.89 13.45
CA PRO A 705 -31.99 -4.14 12.03
C PRO A 705 -31.68 -5.61 11.71
N HIS A 706 -32.68 -6.30 11.17
CA HIS A 706 -32.59 -7.63 10.61
C HIS A 706 -31.64 -7.69 9.40
N VAL A 707 -30.71 -8.66 9.41
CA VAL A 707 -30.17 -9.29 8.19
C VAL A 707 -30.40 -10.79 8.34
N GLY A 708 -31.14 -11.36 7.39
CA GLY A 708 -31.51 -12.77 7.32
C GLY A 708 -30.32 -13.73 7.11
N PRO A 709 -30.57 -15.05 7.17
CA PRO A 709 -29.61 -16.03 7.68
C PRO A 709 -28.61 -16.50 6.63
N VAL A 710 -27.32 -16.28 6.87
CA VAL A 710 -26.27 -17.10 6.26
C VAL A 710 -26.26 -18.44 7.00
N ARG A 711 -26.82 -19.47 6.35
CA ARG A 711 -26.81 -20.84 6.87
C ARG A 711 -25.36 -21.28 7.13
N THR A 712 -25.05 -21.52 8.40
CA THR A 712 -23.85 -22.21 8.85
C THR A 712 -23.90 -23.66 8.41
N PHE A 713 -23.08 -24.03 7.41
CA PHE A 713 -22.84 -25.44 7.12
C PHE A 713 -21.79 -25.99 8.10
N SER A 714 -22.16 -27.03 8.82
CA SER A 714 -21.32 -27.75 9.77
C SER A 714 -20.09 -28.36 9.08
N LEU A 715 -18.90 -28.08 9.61
CA LEU A 715 -17.57 -28.58 9.20
C LEU A 715 -17.37 -30.11 9.40
N TYR A 716 -18.43 -30.87 9.63
CA TYR A 716 -18.34 -32.32 9.91
C TYR A 716 -18.62 -33.23 8.71
N LEU A 717 -19.19 -32.73 7.59
CA LEU A 717 -19.55 -33.59 6.46
C LEU A 717 -18.44 -33.80 5.41
N GLY A 718 -17.47 -32.88 5.31
CA GLY A 718 -16.37 -32.97 4.34
C GLY A 718 -15.29 -34.00 4.69
N LYS A 719 -15.11 -34.32 5.99
CA LYS A 719 -14.04 -35.21 6.48
C LYS A 719 -14.29 -36.70 6.18
N ARG A 720 -15.52 -37.12 5.83
CA ARG A 720 -15.86 -38.52 5.52
C ARG A 720 -15.86 -38.85 4.02
N LEU A 721 -16.06 -37.88 3.14
CA LEU A 721 -16.07 -38.13 1.68
C LEU A 721 -14.69 -38.03 1.03
N GLY A 722 -13.75 -37.30 1.65
CA GLY A 722 -12.36 -37.25 1.18
C GLY A 722 -11.58 -38.56 1.41
N ARG A 723 -11.79 -39.26 2.53
CA ARG A 723 -11.01 -40.47 2.87
C ARG A 723 -11.41 -41.72 2.07
N ALA A 724 -12.65 -41.79 1.56
CA ALA A 724 -13.11 -42.94 0.78
C ALA A 724 -12.53 -42.96 -0.65
N ARG A 725 -12.13 -41.81 -1.21
CA ARG A 725 -11.67 -41.71 -2.60
C ARG A 725 -10.19 -42.02 -2.78
N TRP A 726 -9.38 -41.91 -1.72
CA TRP A 726 -7.95 -42.27 -1.76
C TRP A 726 -7.67 -43.76 -1.49
N ALA A 727 -8.56 -44.46 -0.79
CA ALA A 727 -8.47 -45.91 -0.62
C ALA A 727 -8.81 -46.70 -1.91
N LEU A 728 -9.63 -46.13 -2.79
CA LEU A 728 -9.98 -46.74 -4.10
C LEU A 728 -9.00 -46.40 -5.23
N GLY A 729 -8.21 -45.33 -5.10
CA GLY A 729 -7.16 -44.97 -6.06
C GLY A 729 -5.89 -45.82 -5.93
N ALA A 730 -5.56 -46.28 -4.72
CA ALA A 730 -4.38 -47.11 -4.48
C ALA A 730 -4.56 -48.58 -4.91
N ALA A 731 -5.80 -49.11 -4.90
CA ALA A 731 -6.10 -50.48 -5.32
C ALA A 731 -6.22 -50.63 -6.86
N ALA A 732 -6.54 -49.55 -7.59
CA ALA A 732 -6.63 -49.58 -9.05
C ALA A 732 -5.25 -49.52 -9.74
N ALA A 733 -4.23 -48.95 -9.09
CA ALA A 733 -2.87 -48.88 -9.62
C ALA A 733 -2.09 -50.20 -9.49
N THR A 734 -2.51 -51.12 -8.61
CA THR A 734 -1.88 -52.44 -8.44
C THR A 734 -2.50 -53.54 -9.32
N ALA A 735 -3.69 -53.32 -9.90
CA ALA A 735 -4.33 -54.26 -10.81
C ALA A 735 -3.98 -54.03 -12.30
N ALA A 736 -3.47 -52.86 -12.67
CA ALA A 736 -3.09 -52.53 -14.05
C ALA A 736 -1.65 -52.95 -14.43
N ALA A 737 -0.84 -53.40 -13.47
CA ALA A 737 0.54 -53.83 -13.70
C ALA A 737 0.71 -55.35 -13.95
N ALA A 738 -0.37 -56.13 -13.95
CA ALA A 738 -0.34 -57.60 -14.12
C ALA A 738 -0.99 -58.10 -15.44
N ALA A 739 -1.37 -57.21 -16.36
CA ALA A 739 -2.09 -57.58 -17.58
C ALA A 739 -1.57 -56.85 -18.84
N VAL A 740 -0.25 -56.84 -19.07
CA VAL A 740 0.31 -56.61 -20.42
C VAL A 740 1.60 -57.43 -20.57
N THR A 741 1.44 -58.74 -20.68
CA THR A 741 2.45 -59.62 -21.28
C THR A 741 1.69 -60.63 -22.13
N LEU A 742 1.43 -60.27 -23.40
CA LEU A 742 1.22 -61.20 -24.52
C LEU A 742 1.03 -60.40 -25.83
N GLU A 743 1.95 -60.66 -26.75
CA GLU A 743 1.85 -60.62 -28.23
C GLU A 743 1.83 -59.27 -29.00
N LEU A 744 2.96 -59.03 -29.68
CA LEU A 744 3.04 -58.54 -31.08
C LEU A 744 3.26 -59.78 -31.97
N PRO A 745 2.82 -59.86 -33.25
CA PRO A 745 3.39 -58.95 -34.26
C PRO A 745 2.57 -58.62 -35.55
N THR A 746 3.13 -57.66 -36.30
CA THR A 746 3.11 -57.47 -37.78
C THR A 746 1.92 -56.78 -38.48
N ARG A 747 2.14 -55.58 -39.04
CA ARG A 747 2.24 -55.29 -40.50
C ARG A 747 2.30 -53.78 -40.79
N LEU A 748 3.39 -53.37 -41.44
CA LEU A 748 3.59 -52.06 -42.06
C LEU A 748 3.24 -52.15 -43.56
N VAL A 749 2.48 -51.18 -44.04
CA VAL A 749 2.16 -50.93 -45.46
C VAL A 749 3.18 -49.93 -45.99
N GLN A 750 3.83 -50.22 -47.11
CA GLN A 750 4.33 -49.20 -48.03
C GLN A 750 4.59 -49.81 -49.42
N ALA A 751 3.83 -49.33 -50.40
CA ALA A 751 4.07 -49.51 -51.82
C ALA A 751 3.81 -48.18 -52.51
N GLN A 752 4.86 -47.55 -53.02
CA GLN A 752 4.76 -46.65 -54.17
C GLN A 752 6.07 -46.73 -54.97
N GLN A 753 5.88 -46.86 -56.29
CA GLN A 753 6.84 -47.31 -57.28
C GLN A 753 7.77 -46.17 -57.77
N GLN A 754 9.00 -46.57 -58.10
CA GLN A 754 9.99 -45.97 -59.03
C GLN A 754 9.41 -45.75 -60.47
N PRO A 755 10.14 -45.33 -61.55
CA PRO A 755 11.62 -45.30 -61.83
C PRO A 755 12.09 -44.12 -62.78
N PRO A 756 13.18 -44.23 -63.59
CA PRO A 756 14.62 -44.44 -63.29
C PRO A 756 15.57 -43.40 -64.00
N GLY A 757 16.88 -43.49 -63.77
CA GLY A 757 17.88 -42.98 -64.73
C GLY A 757 19.34 -42.85 -64.26
N VAL A 758 20.08 -43.98 -64.33
CA VAL A 758 21.55 -44.18 -64.40
C VAL A 758 22.42 -43.76 -63.21
#